data_AF-A0A7X7DB21-F1
#
_entry.id   AF-A0A7X7DB21-F1
#
_cell.length_a   1.000
_cell.length_b   1.000
_cell.length_c   1.000
_cell.angle_alpha   90.00
_cell.angle_beta   90.00
_cell.angle_gamma   90.00
#
_symmetry.space_group_name_H-M   'P 1'
#
loop_
_entity.id
_entity.type
_entity.pdbx_description
1 polymer ?
#
loop_
_entity_poly.entity_id
_entity_poly.type
_entity_poly.pdbx_seq_one_letter_code
_entity_poly.pdbx_strand_id
1 'polypeptide(L)'
;MDESTTNDAGPARPVEIEGVGPRPVESDRRRYRERTRWIYTAVGIFMGLAVLYGFDLVHSIGRVPRGAEVAGIEVGGMRTADAEQLLMAELGPKVDEEVDLRAGVVTTTLDPEKVGLSVDWQGTLDRVGEQPLNPFTRLISLFWSHEVGIASVIPDSRLTDFLEKLALQADFEPREGAIWFDRDEVKSAIPLDGQRMEIEKSRDAVLEHWLDDDGVDLAVQFTPTETDAGEVRALIRDVAEPAASKDVTLLASQLRSDGTEPPRRTLTTRMPVPPPAPGQQPVVPAEREISMISRDDPDAVPVVFPRERIGEYLTFVRNGADLEPRFDAEAAKGILEPMLAETEQDGKDATFSFSGDTATVVPAVKGRKIEWGPLLGALPGQLTDADGPRVMPVNYVGRDPELSTEEAEKAGVRSPVGEFTVAVGANGTAQSMIASLAGQFIPAGESFSLSSLTGTASGDTSADAVATALFNAALEAGAQDISRSGRGVDDEAFPAGRDATASRDVSFRNAQGTALVIDASGNGSSVTVKLWGTPEYDVRFSTSPRTDIRRPDVRVVTSEGCTPSPGEDGYSISVTRVVTRGEDRVSSDTFSSTYAPVDAVDCRPPEARPDEEGDRPGSPEGPPPLEIPGLPPIQLPGIPGLPPIPR
;
A
#
# COMPACT_ATOMS: atom_id res chain seq x y z
N MET A 1 -62.73 -17.54 34.06
CA MET A 1 -63.90 -18.19 34.69
C MET A 1 -64.14 -17.43 35.98
N ASP A 2 -64.51 -16.15 35.90
CA ASP A 2 -65.83 -15.65 35.48
C ASP A 2 -66.92 -16.24 36.36
N GLU A 3 -67.88 -15.51 36.88
CA GLU A 3 -68.20 -14.09 37.00
C GLU A 3 -69.48 -14.13 37.87
N SER A 4 -69.96 -12.97 38.31
CA SER A 4 -71.39 -12.68 38.40
C SER A 4 -72.27 -13.46 39.40
N THR A 5 -72.54 -12.78 40.52
CA THR A 5 -73.84 -12.21 40.91
C THR A 5 -75.13 -13.05 40.93
N THR A 6 -75.91 -12.74 41.98
CA THR A 6 -77.39 -12.54 42.01
C THR A 6 -78.26 -13.64 42.64
N ASN A 7 -79.01 -13.16 43.63
CA ASN A 7 -80.30 -13.61 44.18
C ASN A 7 -81.10 -14.57 43.28
N ASP A 8 -81.83 -15.52 43.88
CA ASP A 8 -83.28 -15.37 44.10
C ASP A 8 -83.85 -16.57 44.90
N ALA A 9 -84.99 -16.31 45.50
CA ALA A 9 -85.79 -17.13 46.40
C ALA A 9 -86.48 -18.34 45.75
N GLY A 10 -86.92 -19.28 46.59
CA GLY A 10 -87.96 -20.27 46.27
C GLY A 10 -88.41 -21.09 47.50
N PRO A 11 -89.70 -21.45 47.68
CA PRO A 11 -90.31 -21.59 49.01
C PRO A 11 -91.01 -22.94 49.38
N ALA A 12 -91.04 -23.17 50.69
CA ALA A 12 -92.13 -23.57 51.63
C ALA A 12 -93.05 -24.81 51.47
N ARG A 13 -93.09 -25.63 52.55
CA ARG A 13 -94.24 -26.18 53.36
C ARG A 13 -93.73 -27.24 54.40
N PRO A 14 -94.44 -27.63 55.50
CA PRO A 14 -95.01 -26.86 56.63
C PRO A 14 -94.85 -27.52 58.06
N VAL A 15 -95.45 -26.88 59.09
CA VAL A 15 -96.05 -27.37 60.39
C VAL A 15 -95.35 -27.08 61.75
N GLU A 16 -95.77 -25.97 62.39
CA GLU A 16 -96.32 -25.69 63.77
C GLU A 16 -96.12 -26.69 64.95
N ILE A 17 -95.97 -26.32 66.25
CA ILE A 17 -96.72 -25.39 67.15
C ILE A 17 -95.84 -24.83 68.31
N GLU A 18 -96.18 -23.62 68.75
CA GLU A 18 -95.79 -22.85 69.96
C GLU A 18 -95.68 -23.59 71.31
N GLY A 19 -94.85 -23.05 72.22
CA GLY A 19 -95.15 -23.07 73.66
C GLY A 19 -93.99 -23.07 74.67
N VAL A 20 -93.68 -21.90 75.24
CA VAL A 20 -93.33 -21.62 76.66
C VAL A 20 -92.14 -22.38 77.30
N GLY A 21 -91.05 -21.65 77.59
CA GLY A 21 -89.84 -22.17 78.24
C GLY A 21 -89.75 -22.02 79.77
N PRO A 22 -88.56 -22.23 80.36
CA PRO A 22 -88.19 -21.69 81.69
C PRO A 22 -86.91 -20.81 81.59
N ARG A 23 -86.80 -19.66 82.24
CA ARG A 23 -86.53 -19.40 83.68
C ARG A 23 -85.21 -19.99 84.24
N PRO A 24 -84.60 -19.30 85.21
CA PRO A 24 -83.14 -19.11 85.36
C PRO A 24 -82.47 -20.22 86.18
N VAL A 25 -81.13 -20.25 86.18
CA VAL A 25 -80.35 -20.79 87.30
C VAL A 25 -79.41 -19.73 87.83
N GLU A 26 -79.50 -19.56 89.14
CA GLU A 26 -79.06 -18.45 89.96
C GLU A 26 -77.65 -18.71 90.51
N SER A 27 -76.72 -17.81 90.19
CA SER A 27 -75.60 -17.31 91.04
C SER A 27 -74.40 -16.88 90.18
N ASP A 28 -74.67 -15.84 89.43
CA ASP A 28 -73.66 -14.88 89.02
C ASP A 28 -73.11 -14.20 90.28
N ARG A 29 -71.92 -14.61 90.76
CA ARG A 29 -71.15 -13.81 91.75
C ARG A 29 -69.67 -14.15 91.92
N ARG A 30 -69.01 -14.76 90.93
CA ARG A 30 -67.56 -15.03 91.06
C ARG A 30 -66.65 -14.87 89.84
N ARG A 31 -67.16 -14.43 88.69
CA ARG A 31 -66.30 -14.15 87.50
C ARG A 31 -66.39 -12.73 86.94
N TYR A 32 -66.92 -11.78 87.73
CA TYR A 32 -66.85 -10.35 87.45
C TYR A 32 -65.78 -9.63 88.29
N ARG A 33 -64.87 -10.34 88.98
CA ARG A 33 -63.87 -9.71 89.87
C ARG A 33 -62.43 -9.78 89.35
N GLU A 34 -62.15 -10.65 88.37
CA GLU A 34 -60.83 -10.72 87.69
C GLU A 34 -60.81 -9.89 86.39
N ARG A 35 -61.93 -9.82 85.66
CA ARG A 35 -62.05 -9.00 84.44
C ARG A 35 -62.00 -7.50 84.75
N THR A 36 -62.60 -7.06 85.86
CA THR A 36 -62.55 -5.66 86.30
C THR A 36 -61.17 -5.27 86.84
N ARG A 37 -60.42 -6.22 87.44
CA ARG A 37 -59.01 -6.00 87.80
C ARG A 37 -58.15 -5.78 86.55
N TRP A 38 -58.28 -6.62 85.53
CA TRP A 38 -57.58 -6.41 84.25
C TRP A 38 -58.03 -5.15 83.52
N ILE A 39 -59.30 -4.74 83.61
CA ILE A 39 -59.78 -3.46 83.05
C ILE A 39 -59.24 -2.27 83.84
N TYR A 40 -59.23 -2.28 85.18
CA TYR A 40 -58.62 -1.20 85.98
C TYR A 40 -57.09 -1.16 85.83
N THR A 41 -56.43 -2.31 85.65
CA THR A 41 -55.00 -2.38 85.33
C THR A 41 -54.74 -1.88 83.91
N ALA A 42 -55.55 -2.24 82.91
CA ALA A 42 -55.42 -1.75 81.54
C ALA A 42 -55.73 -0.26 81.42
N VAL A 43 -56.76 0.24 82.12
CA VAL A 43 -57.09 1.67 82.22
C VAL A 43 -55.99 2.40 83.00
N GLY A 44 -55.46 1.83 84.08
CA GLY A 44 -54.35 2.40 84.84
C GLY A 44 -53.05 2.45 84.03
N ILE A 45 -52.75 1.43 83.24
CA ILE A 45 -51.64 1.40 82.27
C ILE A 45 -51.89 2.42 81.17
N PHE A 46 -53.09 2.51 80.60
CA PHE A 46 -53.43 3.48 79.57
C PHE A 46 -53.34 4.92 80.07
N MET A 47 -53.85 5.21 81.28
CA MET A 47 -53.71 6.52 81.93
C MET A 47 -52.25 6.81 82.26
N GLY A 48 -51.50 5.82 82.74
CA GLY A 48 -50.06 5.92 82.97
C GLY A 48 -49.29 6.22 81.69
N LEU A 49 -49.59 5.52 80.59
CA LEU A 49 -49.00 5.74 79.27
C LEU A 49 -49.44 7.08 78.66
N ALA A 50 -50.67 7.53 78.88
CA ALA A 50 -51.15 8.84 78.43
C ALA A 50 -50.48 9.99 79.21
N VAL A 51 -50.26 9.82 80.52
CA VAL A 51 -49.48 10.77 81.34
C VAL A 51 -48.01 10.77 80.92
N LEU A 52 -47.42 9.59 80.67
CA LEU A 52 -46.05 9.48 80.17
C LEU A 52 -45.90 10.08 78.77
N TYR A 53 -46.87 9.87 77.88
CA TYR A 53 -46.91 10.45 76.54
C TYR A 53 -47.11 11.97 76.58
N GLY A 54 -48.00 12.46 77.45
CA GLY A 54 -48.18 13.91 77.66
C GLY A 54 -46.94 14.57 78.27
N PHE A 55 -46.28 13.89 79.21
CA PHE A 55 -45.01 14.33 79.77
C PHE A 55 -43.90 14.33 78.71
N ASP A 56 -43.80 13.28 77.89
CA ASP A 56 -42.85 13.18 76.79
C ASP A 56 -43.06 14.26 75.73
N LEU A 57 -44.32 14.52 75.37
CA LEU A 57 -44.69 15.57 74.42
C LEU A 57 -44.19 16.93 74.90
N VAL A 58 -44.49 17.30 76.15
CA VAL A 58 -44.06 18.57 76.75
C VAL A 58 -42.54 18.63 76.92
N HIS A 59 -41.89 17.52 77.28
CA HIS A 59 -40.44 17.49 77.52
C HIS A 59 -39.61 17.52 76.22
N SER A 60 -40.20 17.15 75.09
CA SER A 60 -39.57 17.15 73.76
C SER A 60 -39.67 18.48 73.01
N ILE A 61 -40.43 19.46 73.51
CA ILE A 61 -40.59 20.77 72.84
C ILE A 61 -39.25 21.53 72.85
N GLY A 62 -38.83 22.02 71.67
CA GLY A 62 -37.58 22.77 71.51
C GLY A 62 -36.31 21.90 71.56
N ARG A 63 -36.44 20.60 71.30
CA ARG A 63 -35.32 19.65 71.23
C ARG A 63 -35.26 18.99 69.87
N VAL A 64 -34.05 18.62 69.47
CA VAL A 64 -33.80 17.87 68.25
C VAL A 64 -34.46 16.48 68.37
N PRO A 65 -35.15 16.00 67.31
CA PRO A 65 -35.75 14.68 67.30
C PRO A 65 -34.78 13.58 67.78
N ARG A 66 -35.24 12.72 68.68
CA ARG A 66 -34.45 11.56 69.15
C ARG A 66 -34.12 10.62 68.01
N GLY A 67 -32.91 10.09 68.01
CA GLY A 67 -32.37 9.28 66.92
C GLY A 67 -31.74 10.11 65.79
N ALA A 68 -31.78 11.45 65.83
CA ALA A 68 -31.08 12.26 64.84
C ALA A 68 -29.57 12.25 65.07
N GLU A 69 -28.85 12.00 64.00
CA GLU A 69 -27.39 11.98 63.92
C GLU A 69 -26.95 12.88 62.75
N VAL A 70 -25.93 13.70 62.93
CA VAL A 70 -25.38 14.59 61.89
C VAL A 70 -23.91 14.27 61.74
N ALA A 71 -23.50 13.75 60.57
CA ALA A 71 -22.12 13.34 60.25
C ALA A 71 -21.45 12.53 61.38
N GLY A 72 -22.15 11.51 61.89
CA GLY A 72 -21.65 10.63 62.97
C GLY A 72 -21.85 11.14 64.40
N ILE A 73 -22.42 12.33 64.61
CA ILE A 73 -22.62 12.93 65.94
C ILE A 73 -24.09 12.85 66.36
N GLU A 74 -24.35 12.18 67.48
CA GLU A 74 -25.68 12.04 68.04
C GLU A 74 -26.16 13.36 68.68
N VAL A 75 -27.06 14.05 67.99
CA VAL A 75 -27.68 15.31 68.43
C VAL A 75 -29.10 15.12 68.97
N GLY A 76 -29.67 13.93 68.77
CA GLY A 76 -31.04 13.60 69.16
C GLY A 76 -31.31 13.74 70.66
N GLY A 77 -32.40 14.43 71.01
CA GLY A 77 -32.81 14.65 72.40
C GLY A 77 -32.10 15.80 73.12
N MET A 78 -31.14 16.47 72.48
CA MET A 78 -30.53 17.72 72.95
C MET A 78 -31.42 18.92 72.66
N ARG A 79 -31.24 20.04 73.38
CA ARG A 79 -31.84 21.31 72.96
C ARG A 79 -31.13 21.78 71.69
N THR A 80 -31.86 22.42 70.78
CA THR A 80 -31.30 22.90 69.51
C THR A 80 -30.03 23.74 69.69
N ALA A 81 -30.00 24.65 70.67
CA ALA A 81 -28.82 25.46 70.98
C ALA A 81 -27.63 24.66 71.57
N ASP A 82 -27.90 23.58 72.31
CA ASP A 82 -26.86 22.71 72.88
C ASP A 82 -26.29 21.79 71.78
N ALA A 83 -27.14 21.32 70.86
CA ALA A 83 -26.75 20.55 69.68
C ALA A 83 -25.91 21.38 68.71
N GLU A 84 -26.27 22.65 68.48
CA GLU A 84 -25.49 23.58 67.65
C GLU A 84 -24.08 23.78 68.19
N GLN A 85 -23.93 24.01 69.51
CA GLN A 85 -22.61 24.16 70.13
C GLN A 85 -21.77 22.88 70.04
N LEU A 86 -22.40 21.71 70.18
CA LEU A 86 -21.72 20.43 70.04
C LEU A 86 -21.22 20.21 68.61
N LEU A 87 -22.07 20.48 67.60
CA LEU A 87 -21.68 20.37 66.19
C LEU A 87 -20.58 21.36 65.84
N MET A 88 -20.66 22.60 66.32
CA MET A 88 -19.60 23.60 66.13
C MET A 88 -18.28 23.21 66.81
N ALA A 89 -18.32 22.57 67.98
CA ALA A 89 -17.12 22.15 68.68
C ALA A 89 -16.43 20.94 68.04
N GLU A 90 -17.22 19.97 67.57
CA GLU A 90 -16.70 18.68 67.09
C GLU A 90 -16.42 18.69 65.58
N LEU A 91 -17.26 19.36 64.78
CA LEU A 91 -17.09 19.48 63.32
C LEU A 91 -16.44 20.80 62.90
N GLY A 92 -16.37 21.80 63.78
CA GLY A 92 -15.72 23.08 63.49
C GLY A 92 -14.31 22.95 62.92
N PRO A 93 -13.41 22.12 63.50
CA PRO A 93 -12.08 21.89 62.94
C PRO A 93 -12.11 21.27 61.54
N LYS A 94 -13.04 20.35 61.26
CA LYS A 94 -13.20 19.70 59.95
C LYS A 94 -13.76 20.65 58.87
N VAL A 95 -14.52 21.66 59.28
CA VAL A 95 -15.07 22.69 58.38
C VAL A 95 -13.97 23.58 57.78
N ASP A 96 -12.85 23.73 58.49
CA ASP A 96 -11.72 24.58 58.08
C ASP A 96 -10.61 23.77 57.36
N GLU A 97 -10.76 22.45 57.24
CA GLU A 97 -9.79 21.58 56.55
C GLU A 97 -9.87 21.76 55.03
N GLU A 98 -8.72 21.63 54.35
CA GLU A 98 -8.68 21.64 52.89
C GLU A 98 -9.37 20.39 52.35
N VAL A 99 -10.26 20.57 51.38
CA VAL A 99 -11.03 19.49 50.77
C VAL A 99 -10.33 19.01 49.51
N ASP A 100 -10.01 17.72 49.45
CA ASP A 100 -9.49 17.10 48.22
C ASP A 100 -10.60 17.00 47.16
N LEU A 101 -10.43 17.68 46.03
CA LEU A 101 -11.30 17.59 44.87
C LEU A 101 -10.65 16.75 43.78
N ARG A 102 -11.43 15.80 43.23
CA ARG A 102 -10.98 14.91 42.16
C ARG A 102 -11.81 15.14 40.90
N ALA A 103 -11.22 15.79 39.91
CA ALA A 103 -11.80 15.95 38.58
C ALA A 103 -11.21 14.90 37.64
N GLY A 104 -11.75 13.68 37.67
CA GLY A 104 -11.25 12.55 36.89
C GLY A 104 -9.77 12.26 37.17
N VAL A 105 -8.87 12.59 36.25
CA VAL A 105 -7.41 12.38 36.41
C VAL A 105 -6.67 13.52 37.12
N VAL A 106 -7.32 14.65 37.36
CA VAL A 106 -6.74 15.82 38.04
C VAL A 106 -7.21 15.87 39.48
N THR A 107 -6.27 16.02 40.41
CA THR A 107 -6.56 16.23 41.83
C THR A 107 -6.11 17.62 42.24
N THR A 108 -6.93 18.32 43.03
CA THR A 108 -6.64 19.65 43.56
C THR A 108 -7.22 19.79 44.96
N THR A 109 -6.71 20.72 45.76
CA THR A 109 -7.31 21.06 47.05
C THR A 109 -8.20 22.30 46.92
N LEU A 110 -9.31 22.30 47.67
CA LEU A 110 -10.21 23.43 47.84
C LEU A 110 -10.14 23.90 49.28
N ASP A 111 -9.86 25.19 49.46
CA ASP A 111 -9.95 25.87 50.75
C ASP A 111 -11.39 26.42 50.93
N PRO A 112 -12.18 25.87 51.87
CA PRO A 112 -13.57 26.26 52.09
C PRO A 112 -13.73 27.75 52.40
N GLU A 113 -12.85 28.35 53.20
CA GLU A 113 -12.92 29.76 53.59
C GLU A 113 -12.73 30.68 52.38
N LYS A 114 -11.79 30.35 51.49
CA LYS A 114 -11.50 31.16 50.30
C LYS A 114 -12.68 31.25 49.33
N VAL A 115 -13.46 30.17 49.21
CA VAL A 115 -14.67 30.15 48.38
C VAL A 115 -15.92 30.60 49.14
N GLY A 116 -15.83 30.79 50.46
CA GLY A 116 -16.94 31.18 51.31
C GLY A 116 -17.92 30.04 51.57
N LEU A 117 -17.43 28.79 51.53
CA LEU A 117 -18.18 27.62 51.93
C LEU A 117 -18.25 27.60 53.45
N SER A 118 -19.46 27.47 53.99
CA SER A 118 -19.67 27.42 55.43
C SER A 118 -20.85 26.53 55.75
N VAL A 119 -20.89 25.99 56.97
CA VAL A 119 -22.03 25.22 57.45
C VAL A 119 -23.06 26.14 58.09
N ASP A 120 -24.30 26.03 57.66
CA ASP A 120 -25.47 26.57 58.35
C ASP A 120 -25.96 25.57 59.39
N TRP A 121 -25.43 25.69 60.61
CA TRP A 121 -25.79 24.83 61.74
C TRP A 121 -27.28 24.93 62.08
N GLN A 122 -27.85 26.13 61.97
CA GLN A 122 -29.26 26.37 62.27
C GLN A 122 -30.16 25.72 61.20
N GLY A 123 -29.85 25.94 59.92
CA GLY A 123 -30.53 25.28 58.80
C GLY A 123 -30.33 23.75 58.75
N THR A 124 -29.26 23.23 59.34
CA THR A 124 -29.03 21.80 59.54
C THR A 124 -30.00 21.22 60.57
N LEU A 125 -30.14 21.87 61.72
CA LEU A 125 -31.08 21.45 62.76
C LEU A 125 -32.54 21.64 62.34
N ASP A 126 -32.85 22.66 61.53
CA ASP A 126 -34.19 22.88 60.98
C ASP A 126 -34.59 21.77 59.99
N ARG A 127 -33.64 21.19 59.24
CA ARG A 127 -33.88 20.05 58.34
C ARG A 127 -34.16 18.74 59.09
N VAL A 128 -33.72 18.60 60.34
CA VAL A 128 -34.07 17.46 61.20
C VAL A 128 -35.58 17.46 61.53
N GLY A 129 -36.22 18.63 61.56
CA GLY A 129 -37.65 18.80 61.73
C GLY A 129 -38.16 18.62 63.18
N GLU A 130 -39.47 18.55 63.35
CA GLU A 130 -40.11 18.36 64.66
C GLU A 130 -40.27 16.87 65.02
N GLN A 131 -40.24 16.56 66.32
CA GLN A 131 -40.41 15.18 66.79
C GLN A 131 -41.80 14.64 66.37
N PRO A 132 -41.89 13.43 65.77
CA PRO A 132 -43.14 12.89 65.25
C PRO A 132 -44.24 12.79 66.33
N LEU A 133 -45.49 13.08 65.97
CA LEU A 133 -46.67 13.03 66.86
C LEU A 133 -47.26 11.61 67.03
N ASN A 134 -46.78 10.63 66.26
CA ASN A 134 -47.28 9.26 66.36
C ASN A 134 -46.58 8.51 67.52
N PRO A 135 -47.32 7.94 68.50
CA PRO A 135 -46.73 7.33 69.68
C PRO A 135 -45.87 6.09 69.39
N PHE A 136 -46.12 5.36 68.30
CA PHE A 136 -45.30 4.21 67.93
C PHE A 136 -43.97 4.63 67.30
N THR A 137 -43.95 5.66 66.45
CA THR A 137 -42.69 6.14 65.83
C THR A 137 -41.77 6.82 66.84
N ARG A 138 -42.33 7.52 67.83
CA ARG A 138 -41.56 8.07 68.98
C ARG A 138 -40.92 6.99 69.85
N LEU A 139 -41.61 5.86 70.02
CA LEU A 139 -41.06 4.73 70.77
C LEU A 139 -39.97 4.01 69.97
N ILE A 140 -40.12 3.91 68.65
CA ILE A 140 -39.13 3.29 67.76
C ILE A 140 -37.88 4.17 67.63
N SER A 141 -38.02 5.50 67.53
CA SER A 141 -36.89 6.44 67.43
C SER A 141 -36.01 6.51 68.68
N LEU A 142 -36.35 5.79 69.76
CA LEU A 142 -35.48 5.59 70.94
C LEU A 142 -34.41 4.51 70.72
N PHE A 143 -34.58 3.66 69.70
CA PHE A 143 -33.72 2.50 69.46
C PHE A 143 -33.03 2.55 68.09
N TRP A 144 -33.37 3.51 67.24
CA TRP A 144 -32.88 3.61 65.87
C TRP A 144 -32.40 5.04 65.60
N SER A 145 -31.20 5.19 65.06
CA SER A 145 -30.71 6.47 64.55
C SER A 145 -31.03 6.63 63.05
N HIS A 146 -31.13 7.88 62.62
CA HIS A 146 -31.16 8.26 61.22
C HIS A 146 -30.22 9.45 61.02
N GLU A 147 -29.47 9.40 59.93
CA GLU A 147 -28.52 10.45 59.58
C GLU A 147 -29.23 11.61 58.88
N VAL A 148 -28.81 12.85 59.18
CA VAL A 148 -29.30 14.07 58.56
C VAL A 148 -28.12 14.83 57.96
N GLY A 149 -28.18 15.10 56.66
CA GLY A 149 -27.13 15.81 55.94
C GLY A 149 -26.94 17.25 56.41
N ILE A 150 -25.73 17.80 56.25
CA ILE A 150 -25.35 19.16 56.66
C ILE A 150 -25.86 20.20 55.64
N ALA A 151 -26.16 21.42 56.10
CA ALA A 151 -26.67 22.51 55.25
C ALA A 151 -25.46 23.35 54.90
N SER A 152 -25.01 23.23 53.67
CA SER A 152 -23.91 24.05 53.17
C SER A 152 -24.48 25.37 52.65
N VAL A 153 -23.89 26.50 53.07
CA VAL A 153 -24.20 27.83 52.54
C VAL A 153 -22.96 28.38 51.85
N ILE A 154 -23.13 28.76 50.59
CA ILE A 154 -22.09 29.39 49.79
C ILE A 154 -22.67 30.46 48.86
N PRO A 155 -21.91 31.50 48.48
CA PRO A 155 -22.26 32.37 47.36
C PRO A 155 -22.04 31.64 46.02
N ASP A 156 -23.12 31.37 45.28
CA ASP A 156 -23.12 30.61 44.01
C ASP A 156 -22.00 31.00 43.04
N SER A 157 -21.65 32.27 42.94
CA SER A 157 -20.65 32.74 41.97
C SER A 157 -19.21 32.37 42.33
N ARG A 158 -18.83 32.30 43.61
CA ARG A 158 -17.41 32.07 44.00
C ARG A 158 -16.97 30.63 43.75
N LEU A 159 -17.84 29.67 44.09
CA LEU A 159 -17.58 28.26 43.80
C LEU A 159 -17.61 28.00 42.30
N THR A 160 -18.58 28.60 41.59
CA THR A 160 -18.65 28.51 40.12
C THR A 160 -17.38 29.08 39.49
N ASP A 161 -16.91 30.27 39.88
CA ASP A 161 -15.68 30.88 39.36
C ASP A 161 -14.43 30.02 39.64
N PHE A 162 -14.38 29.35 40.80
CA PHE A 162 -13.29 28.42 41.14
C PHE A 162 -13.36 27.18 40.25
N LEU A 163 -14.53 26.55 40.13
CA LEU A 163 -14.75 25.38 39.28
C LEU A 163 -14.51 25.70 37.80
N GLU A 164 -14.88 26.88 37.30
CA GLU A 164 -14.58 27.31 35.93
C GLU A 164 -13.06 27.45 35.69
N LYS A 165 -12.32 28.02 36.65
CA LYS A 165 -10.85 28.08 36.56
C LYS A 165 -10.22 26.70 36.62
N LEU A 166 -10.77 25.80 37.44
CA LEU A 166 -10.34 24.41 37.51
C LEU A 166 -10.63 23.69 36.19
N ALA A 167 -11.80 23.90 35.58
CA ALA A 167 -12.14 23.35 34.27
C ALA A 167 -11.14 23.77 33.19
N LEU A 168 -10.65 25.02 33.20
CA LEU A 168 -9.62 25.45 32.23
C LEU A 168 -8.30 24.65 32.32
N GLN A 169 -8.03 24.01 33.46
CA GLN A 169 -6.85 23.17 33.67
C GLN A 169 -7.16 21.68 33.54
N ALA A 170 -8.37 21.27 33.90
CA ALA A 170 -8.81 19.88 33.91
C ALA A 170 -9.46 19.42 32.60
N ASP A 171 -9.98 20.35 31.78
CA ASP A 171 -10.58 20.04 30.49
C ASP A 171 -9.51 19.92 29.40
N PHE A 172 -9.53 18.79 28.69
CA PHE A 172 -8.66 18.57 27.54
C PHE A 172 -9.34 17.64 26.53
N GLU A 173 -9.01 17.84 25.26
CA GLU A 173 -9.50 16.99 24.17
C GLU A 173 -8.86 15.59 24.22
N PRO A 174 -9.57 14.55 23.73
CA PRO A 174 -9.01 13.20 23.68
C PRO A 174 -7.71 13.18 22.88
N ARG A 175 -6.69 12.52 23.44
CA ARG A 175 -5.39 12.38 22.81
C ARG A 175 -5.21 10.96 22.35
N GLU A 176 -5.07 10.83 21.04
CA GLU A 176 -4.97 9.54 20.40
C GLU A 176 -3.62 8.83 20.62
N GLY A 177 -3.67 7.50 20.62
CA GLY A 177 -2.50 6.63 20.76
C GLY A 177 -1.67 6.57 19.48
N ALA A 178 -0.34 6.47 19.62
CA ALA A 178 0.58 6.30 18.50
C ALA A 178 1.84 5.53 18.92
N ILE A 179 2.41 4.80 17.97
CA ILE A 179 3.71 4.12 18.11
C ILE A 179 4.55 4.51 16.89
N TRP A 180 5.80 4.90 17.12
CA TRP A 180 6.75 5.20 16.05
C TRP A 180 8.17 4.84 16.47
N PHE A 181 9.07 4.82 15.52
CA PHE A 181 10.48 4.56 15.76
C PHE A 181 11.30 5.83 15.56
N ASP A 182 12.18 6.13 16.52
CA ASP A 182 13.29 7.06 16.33
C ASP A 182 14.56 6.22 16.18
N ARG A 183 14.99 6.01 14.94
CA ARG A 183 15.97 4.99 14.56
C ARG A 183 15.54 3.60 15.07
N ASP A 184 16.30 3.00 15.98
CA ASP A 184 16.02 1.71 16.62
C ASP A 184 15.34 1.84 18.00
N GLU A 185 14.92 3.04 18.41
CA GLU A 185 14.22 3.26 19.67
C GLU A 185 12.70 3.35 19.45
N VAL A 186 11.93 2.53 20.18
CA VAL A 186 10.47 2.59 20.20
C VAL A 186 10.01 3.82 20.99
N LYS A 187 9.20 4.65 20.36
CA LYS A 187 8.52 5.78 20.99
C LYS A 187 7.01 5.58 20.90
N SER A 188 6.29 6.06 21.91
CA SER A 188 4.85 5.92 21.96
C SER A 188 4.16 7.06 22.67
N ALA A 189 2.93 7.34 22.26
CA ALA A 189 1.96 8.10 23.02
C ALA A 189 0.83 7.14 23.43
N ILE A 190 0.61 6.98 24.73
CA ILE A 190 -0.53 6.21 25.24
C ILE A 190 -1.78 7.08 25.08
N PRO A 191 -2.90 6.52 24.58
CA PRO A 191 -4.13 7.27 24.43
C PRO A 191 -4.66 7.74 25.79
N LEU A 192 -5.24 8.93 25.81
CA LEU A 192 -5.84 9.53 26.99
C LEU A 192 -7.22 10.06 26.62
N ASP A 193 -8.26 9.49 27.23
CA ASP A 193 -9.65 9.92 27.07
C ASP A 193 -9.79 11.41 27.39
N GLY A 194 -10.54 12.11 26.55
CA GLY A 194 -10.84 13.51 26.76
C GLY A 194 -11.75 13.67 27.97
N GLN A 195 -11.62 14.79 28.66
CA GLN A 195 -12.39 15.09 29.85
C GLN A 195 -12.99 16.48 29.75
N ARG A 196 -14.26 16.60 30.15
CA ARG A 196 -14.93 17.88 30.31
C ARG A 196 -15.67 17.93 31.64
N MET A 197 -15.36 18.89 32.49
CA MET A 197 -16.00 19.05 33.78
C MET A 197 -17.43 19.60 33.64
N GLU A 198 -18.39 18.97 34.32
CA GLU A 198 -19.77 19.42 34.40
C GLU A 198 -19.92 20.34 35.62
N ILE A 199 -19.74 21.65 35.41
CA ILE A 199 -19.68 22.66 36.49
C ILE A 199 -20.87 22.56 37.45
N GLU A 200 -22.09 22.50 36.92
CA GLU A 200 -23.33 22.47 37.72
C GLU A 200 -23.41 21.24 38.62
N LYS A 201 -23.16 20.04 38.06
CA LYS A 201 -23.19 18.79 38.83
C LYS A 201 -22.02 18.69 39.81
N SER A 202 -20.86 19.24 39.44
CA SER A 202 -19.68 19.30 40.29
C SER A 202 -19.91 20.21 41.49
N ARG A 203 -20.63 21.33 41.29
CA ARG A 203 -21.06 22.20 42.39
C ARG A 203 -21.95 21.43 43.37
N ASP A 204 -22.95 20.72 42.87
CA ASP A 204 -23.86 19.95 43.72
C ASP A 204 -23.10 18.87 44.51
N ALA A 205 -22.16 18.17 43.87
CA ALA A 205 -21.30 17.19 44.54
C ALA A 205 -20.44 17.81 45.65
N VAL A 206 -19.84 18.98 45.42
CA VAL A 206 -19.09 19.71 46.47
C VAL A 206 -20.01 20.10 47.61
N LEU A 207 -21.20 20.63 47.34
CA LEU A 207 -22.12 21.05 48.41
C LEU A 207 -22.60 19.91 49.29
N GLU A 208 -22.73 18.71 48.72
CA GLU A 208 -23.22 17.51 49.40
C GLU A 208 -22.11 16.76 50.15
N HIS A 209 -20.91 16.66 49.58
CA HIS A 209 -19.87 15.71 50.03
C HIS A 209 -18.57 16.35 50.54
N TRP A 210 -18.45 17.68 50.61
CA TRP A 210 -17.17 18.32 51.00
C TRP A 210 -16.70 18.06 52.43
N LEU A 211 -17.57 17.54 53.31
CA LEU A 211 -17.22 17.14 54.67
C LEU A 211 -16.98 15.63 54.81
N ASP A 212 -17.03 14.88 53.70
CA ASP A 212 -16.75 13.45 53.68
C ASP A 212 -15.24 13.22 53.81
N ASP A 213 -14.85 12.21 54.60
CA ASP A 213 -13.43 11.94 54.90
C ASP A 213 -12.60 11.52 53.66
N ASP A 214 -13.25 11.10 52.58
CA ASP A 214 -12.59 10.69 51.33
C ASP A 214 -12.38 11.86 50.34
N GLY A 215 -12.97 13.04 50.57
CA GLY A 215 -12.98 14.15 49.61
C GLY A 215 -14.06 14.02 48.53
N VAL A 216 -14.06 14.93 47.55
CA VAL A 216 -15.17 15.09 46.58
C VAL A 216 -14.76 14.70 45.17
N ASP A 217 -15.50 13.76 44.58
CA ASP A 217 -15.41 13.45 43.14
C ASP A 217 -16.29 14.42 42.34
N LEU A 218 -15.65 15.25 41.52
CA LEU A 218 -16.32 16.20 40.64
C LEU A 218 -16.91 15.48 39.44
N ALA A 219 -18.08 15.96 38.99
CA ALA A 219 -18.77 15.38 37.85
C ALA A 219 -18.03 15.74 36.55
N VAL A 220 -17.55 14.71 35.85
CA VAL A 220 -16.83 14.85 34.59
C VAL A 220 -17.48 13.98 33.51
N GLN A 221 -17.57 14.53 32.31
CA GLN A 221 -17.97 13.79 31.11
C GLN A 221 -16.71 13.38 30.35
N PHE A 222 -16.54 12.07 30.16
CA PHE A 222 -15.43 11.53 29.36
C PHE A 222 -15.82 11.42 27.89
N THR A 223 -14.86 11.72 27.02
CA THR A 223 -14.92 11.43 25.58
C THR A 223 -13.89 10.36 25.28
N PRO A 224 -14.30 9.12 24.94
CA PRO A 224 -13.35 8.03 24.74
C PRO A 224 -12.44 8.30 23.54
N THR A 225 -11.18 7.88 23.62
CA THR A 225 -10.30 7.82 22.44
C THR A 225 -10.75 6.72 21.49
N GLU A 226 -10.42 6.87 20.21
CA GLU A 226 -10.63 5.79 19.25
C GLU A 226 -9.67 4.62 19.52
N THR A 227 -8.42 4.92 19.88
CA THR A 227 -7.40 3.91 20.18
C THR A 227 -7.48 3.42 21.62
N ASP A 228 -7.38 2.10 21.84
CA ASP A 228 -7.33 1.51 23.17
C ASP A 228 -5.92 1.53 23.79
N ALA A 229 -5.83 1.89 25.07
CA ALA A 229 -4.55 1.94 25.79
C ALA A 229 -3.95 0.55 26.05
N GLY A 230 -4.78 -0.49 26.18
CA GLY A 230 -4.36 -1.87 26.33
C GLY A 230 -3.76 -2.42 25.04
N GLU A 231 -4.40 -2.14 23.91
CA GLU A 231 -3.93 -2.51 22.57
C GLU A 231 -2.59 -1.88 22.24
N VAL A 232 -2.42 -0.56 22.46
CA VAL A 232 -1.14 0.12 22.24
C VAL A 232 -0.02 -0.52 23.06
N ARG A 233 -0.28 -0.84 24.34
CA ARG A 233 0.69 -1.54 25.20
C ARG A 233 0.99 -2.96 24.70
N ALA A 234 0.00 -3.68 24.18
CA ALA A 234 0.19 -5.00 23.60
C ALA A 234 1.06 -4.93 22.34
N LEU A 235 0.81 -3.98 21.44
CA LEU A 235 1.60 -3.79 20.22
C LEU A 235 3.05 -3.39 20.50
N ILE A 236 3.27 -2.54 21.50
CA ILE A 236 4.63 -2.21 21.97
C ILE A 236 5.36 -3.49 22.39
N ARG A 237 4.74 -4.29 23.28
CA ARG A 237 5.34 -5.51 23.84
C ARG A 237 5.52 -6.63 22.80
N ASP A 238 4.53 -6.83 21.93
CA ASP A 238 4.45 -8.02 21.06
C ASP A 238 5.04 -7.78 19.66
N VAL A 239 5.14 -6.52 19.23
CA VAL A 239 5.60 -6.16 17.88
C VAL A 239 6.75 -5.16 17.92
N ALA A 240 6.56 -3.96 18.48
CA ALA A 240 7.51 -2.86 18.33
C ALA A 240 8.85 -3.13 19.05
N GLU A 241 8.81 -3.50 20.34
CA GLU A 241 10.00 -3.81 21.13
C GLU A 241 10.75 -5.05 20.59
N PRO A 242 10.07 -6.18 20.30
CA PRO A 242 10.71 -7.30 19.64
C PRO A 242 11.37 -6.87 18.32
N ALA A 243 10.67 -6.16 17.44
CA ALA A 243 11.20 -5.77 16.14
C ALA A 243 12.47 -4.91 16.24
N ALA A 244 12.53 -3.99 17.21
CA ALA A 244 13.69 -3.13 17.45
C ALA A 244 14.83 -3.79 18.26
N SER A 245 14.59 -4.90 18.96
CA SER A 245 15.51 -5.44 19.97
C SER A 245 16.82 -6.04 19.42
N LYS A 246 16.78 -6.66 18.24
CA LYS A 246 17.89 -7.46 17.68
C LYS A 246 17.92 -7.41 16.16
N ASP A 247 19.11 -7.49 15.61
CA ASP A 247 19.35 -7.48 14.17
C ASP A 247 18.79 -8.76 13.51
N VAL A 248 18.27 -8.60 12.28
CA VAL A 248 17.96 -9.73 11.39
C VAL A 248 19.12 -9.91 10.43
N THR A 249 19.70 -11.10 10.39
CA THR A 249 20.77 -11.44 9.44
C THR A 249 20.19 -12.22 8.26
N LEU A 250 20.34 -11.70 7.04
CA LEU A 250 20.09 -12.43 5.82
C LEU A 250 21.37 -13.18 5.41
N LEU A 251 21.27 -14.48 5.19
CA LEU A 251 22.37 -15.27 4.63
C LEU A 251 22.16 -15.42 3.13
N ALA A 252 22.89 -14.58 2.40
CA ALA A 252 23.01 -14.60 0.96
C ALA A 252 24.25 -15.39 0.52
N SER A 253 24.40 -15.59 -0.78
CA SER A 253 25.51 -16.38 -1.32
C SER A 253 25.98 -15.85 -2.66
N GLN A 254 27.29 -15.87 -2.90
CA GLN A 254 27.85 -15.72 -4.24
C GLN A 254 27.84 -17.06 -4.98
N LEU A 255 27.89 -17.01 -6.33
CA LEU A 255 28.22 -18.20 -7.11
C LEU A 255 29.70 -18.50 -6.98
N ARG A 256 30.05 -19.78 -7.00
CA ARG A 256 31.44 -20.21 -7.08
C ARG A 256 32.08 -19.82 -8.40
N SER A 257 33.40 -19.88 -8.44
CA SER A 257 34.17 -19.65 -9.67
C SER A 257 33.81 -20.60 -10.81
N ASP A 258 33.24 -21.77 -10.52
CA ASP A 258 32.75 -22.75 -11.49
C ASP A 258 31.26 -22.55 -11.86
N GLY A 259 30.61 -21.52 -11.31
CA GLY A 259 29.20 -21.21 -11.54
C GLY A 259 28.21 -22.07 -10.76
N THR A 260 28.66 -22.87 -9.78
CA THR A 260 27.78 -23.67 -8.92
C THR A 260 27.28 -22.91 -7.69
N GLU A 261 26.08 -23.26 -7.21
CA GLU A 261 25.57 -22.76 -5.93
C GLU A 261 26.28 -23.43 -4.74
N PRO A 262 26.54 -22.69 -3.66
CA PRO A 262 27.02 -23.29 -2.42
C PRO A 262 26.00 -24.27 -1.81
N PRO A 263 26.46 -25.34 -1.13
CA PRO A 263 25.58 -26.31 -0.51
C PRO A 263 24.79 -25.65 0.63
N ARG A 264 23.49 -25.95 0.66
CA ARG A 264 22.61 -25.51 1.75
C ARG A 264 22.54 -26.57 2.84
N ARG A 265 22.42 -26.13 4.08
CA ARG A 265 22.14 -26.97 5.25
C ARG A 265 20.72 -26.70 5.72
N THR A 266 20.02 -27.77 6.06
CA THR A 266 18.74 -27.68 6.75
C THR A 266 19.00 -27.42 8.22
N LEU A 267 18.55 -26.26 8.72
CA LEU A 267 18.52 -25.96 10.14
C LEU A 267 17.09 -26.09 10.64
N THR A 268 16.91 -26.87 11.70
CA THR A 268 15.65 -26.91 12.44
C THR A 268 15.59 -25.69 13.36
N THR A 269 14.70 -24.76 13.09
CA THR A 269 14.42 -23.62 13.95
C THR A 269 13.06 -23.77 14.59
N ARG A 270 12.84 -23.14 15.75
CA ARG A 270 11.50 -22.99 16.31
C ARG A 270 10.74 -21.92 15.54
N MET A 271 9.44 -22.11 15.36
CA MET A 271 8.54 -21.06 14.89
C MET A 271 8.34 -20.02 16.00
N PRO A 272 8.17 -18.73 15.66
CA PRO A 272 7.75 -17.74 16.64
C PRO A 272 6.39 -18.14 17.20
N VAL A 273 6.23 -18.15 18.53
CA VAL A 273 4.96 -18.41 19.20
C VAL A 273 4.53 -17.13 19.91
N PRO A 274 3.31 -16.63 19.69
CA PRO A 274 2.81 -15.49 20.44
C PRO A 274 2.73 -15.83 21.95
N PRO A 275 2.95 -14.86 22.84
CA PRO A 275 2.84 -15.10 24.28
C PRO A 275 1.45 -15.64 24.63
N PRO A 276 1.35 -16.68 25.48
CA PRO A 276 0.06 -17.29 25.81
C PRO A 276 -0.85 -16.29 26.53
N ALA A 277 -2.15 -16.35 26.26
CA ALA A 277 -3.13 -15.57 27.01
C ALA A 277 -3.08 -15.92 28.51
N PRO A 278 -3.43 -14.98 29.41
CA PRO A 278 -3.39 -15.24 30.86
C PRO A 278 -4.16 -16.52 31.23
N GLY A 279 -3.47 -17.47 31.87
CA GLY A 279 -4.05 -18.76 32.28
C GLY A 279 -3.96 -19.90 31.26
N GLN A 280 -3.41 -19.67 30.05
CA GLN A 280 -3.10 -20.73 29.09
C GLN A 280 -1.67 -21.27 29.28
N GLN A 281 -1.48 -22.57 29.04
CA GLN A 281 -0.15 -23.17 29.05
C GLN A 281 0.67 -22.70 27.84
N PRO A 282 1.99 -22.46 28.01
CA PRO A 282 2.87 -22.13 26.89
C PRO A 282 2.79 -23.21 25.80
N VAL A 283 2.50 -22.79 24.56
CA VAL A 283 2.53 -23.70 23.41
C VAL A 283 3.99 -24.00 23.10
N VAL A 284 4.34 -25.28 22.98
CA VAL A 284 5.68 -25.69 22.51
C VAL A 284 5.82 -25.20 21.06
N PRO A 285 6.82 -24.36 20.75
CA PRO A 285 7.03 -23.89 19.39
C PRO A 285 7.17 -25.03 18.40
N ALA A 286 6.37 -25.00 17.33
CA ALA A 286 6.52 -25.93 16.22
C ALA A 286 7.91 -25.77 15.61
N GLU A 287 8.55 -26.88 15.25
CA GLU A 287 9.83 -26.85 14.55
C GLU A 287 9.59 -26.64 13.06
N ARG A 288 10.36 -25.74 12.43
CA ARG A 288 10.44 -25.56 10.99
C ARG A 288 11.85 -25.87 10.50
N GLU A 289 11.94 -26.47 9.33
CA GLU A 289 13.20 -26.68 8.65
C GLU A 289 13.46 -25.52 7.68
N ILE A 290 14.58 -24.82 7.87
CA ILE A 290 15.05 -23.75 6.98
C ILE A 290 16.29 -24.25 6.26
N SER A 291 16.24 -24.29 4.92
CA SER A 291 17.42 -24.57 4.11
C SER A 291 18.17 -23.27 3.83
N MET A 292 19.42 -23.18 4.27
CA MET A 292 20.24 -21.95 4.16
C MET A 292 21.72 -22.30 3.96
N ILE A 293 22.47 -21.37 3.36
CA ILE A 293 23.92 -21.50 3.28
C ILE A 293 24.54 -21.49 4.68
N SER A 294 25.61 -22.26 4.86
CA SER A 294 26.38 -22.23 6.11
C SER A 294 27.05 -20.87 6.26
N ARG A 295 26.93 -20.22 7.43
CA ARG A 295 27.59 -18.93 7.69
C ARG A 295 29.12 -19.00 7.51
N ASP A 296 29.71 -20.16 7.77
CA ASP A 296 31.15 -20.41 7.65
C ASP A 296 31.59 -20.77 6.22
N ASP A 297 30.66 -20.82 5.25
CA ASP A 297 31.02 -21.06 3.84
C ASP A 297 31.75 -19.82 3.29
N PRO A 298 32.87 -19.98 2.55
CA PRO A 298 33.61 -18.85 2.01
C PRO A 298 32.79 -18.00 1.04
N ASP A 299 31.76 -18.57 0.42
CA ASP A 299 30.88 -17.90 -0.54
C ASP A 299 29.62 -17.31 0.15
N ALA A 300 29.51 -17.38 1.48
CA ALA A 300 28.42 -16.81 2.24
C ALA A 300 28.57 -15.29 2.41
N VAL A 301 27.49 -14.57 2.14
CA VAL A 301 27.40 -13.11 2.29
C VAL A 301 26.37 -12.81 3.38
N PRO A 302 26.79 -12.70 4.65
CA PRO A 302 25.89 -12.31 5.73
C PRO A 302 25.59 -10.82 5.63
N VAL A 303 24.31 -10.48 5.46
CA VAL A 303 23.81 -9.11 5.39
C VAL A 303 22.97 -8.83 6.62
N VAL A 304 23.35 -7.82 7.40
CA VAL A 304 22.56 -7.36 8.55
C VAL A 304 21.51 -6.36 8.06
N PHE A 305 20.23 -6.63 8.31
CA PHE A 305 19.15 -5.71 7.98
C PHE A 305 19.15 -4.55 8.99
N PRO A 306 19.35 -3.29 8.55
CA PRO A 306 19.62 -2.16 9.44
C PRO A 306 18.40 -1.79 10.28
N ARG A 307 18.47 -2.12 11.57
CA ARG A 307 17.40 -1.85 12.54
C ARG A 307 17.21 -0.35 12.80
N GLU A 308 18.24 0.46 12.59
CA GLU A 308 18.17 1.91 12.74
C GLU A 308 17.29 2.57 11.68
N ARG A 309 16.88 1.81 10.65
CA ARG A 309 15.94 2.23 9.60
C ARG A 309 14.56 1.59 9.76
N ILE A 310 14.27 0.95 10.90
CA ILE A 310 13.00 0.21 11.11
C ILE A 310 11.75 1.06 10.91
N GLY A 311 11.80 2.35 11.26
CA GLY A 311 10.69 3.28 11.01
C GLY A 311 10.36 3.50 9.53
N GLU A 312 11.25 3.13 8.60
CA GLU A 312 10.99 3.22 7.16
C GLU A 312 10.17 2.04 6.62
N TYR A 313 10.27 0.86 7.25
CA TYR A 313 9.64 -0.37 6.76
C TYR A 313 8.65 -1.01 7.74
N LEU A 314 8.55 -0.54 8.98
CA LEU A 314 7.54 -0.93 9.94
C LEU A 314 6.92 0.31 10.57
N THR A 315 5.63 0.51 10.32
CA THR A 315 4.85 1.64 10.83
C THR A 315 3.60 1.15 11.54
N PHE A 316 3.00 1.98 12.38
CA PHE A 316 1.74 1.68 13.04
C PHE A 316 0.70 2.66 12.55
N VAL A 317 -0.27 2.16 11.79
CA VAL A 317 -1.28 3.00 11.12
C VAL A 317 -2.62 2.76 11.76
N ARG A 318 -3.33 3.84 12.05
CA ARG A 318 -4.70 3.79 12.55
C ARG A 318 -5.64 3.24 11.48
N ASN A 319 -6.45 2.25 11.85
CA ASN A 319 -7.53 1.72 11.04
C ASN A 319 -8.83 1.72 11.86
N GLY A 320 -9.53 2.87 11.88
CA GLY A 320 -10.67 3.06 12.78
C GLY A 320 -10.20 3.11 14.24
N ALA A 321 -10.73 2.21 15.07
CA ALA A 321 -10.36 2.10 16.49
C ALA A 321 -9.03 1.36 16.72
N ASP A 322 -8.60 0.53 15.76
CA ASP A 322 -7.45 -0.35 15.92
C ASP A 322 -6.15 0.32 15.41
N LEU A 323 -5.02 -0.02 16.03
CA LEU A 323 -3.70 0.42 15.59
C LEU A 323 -2.98 -0.77 14.92
N GLU A 324 -2.88 -0.78 13.60
CA GLU A 324 -2.35 -1.93 12.87
C GLU A 324 -0.86 -1.77 12.53
N PRO A 325 -0.01 -2.78 12.79
CA PRO A 325 1.35 -2.80 12.29
C PRO A 325 1.36 -3.02 10.77
N ARG A 326 1.94 -2.07 10.04
CA ARG A 326 2.08 -2.11 8.59
C ARG A 326 3.54 -2.25 8.20
N PHE A 327 3.83 -3.35 7.48
CA PHE A 327 5.13 -3.58 6.88
C PHE A 327 5.17 -3.05 5.44
N ASP A 328 6.15 -2.20 5.14
CA ASP A 328 6.40 -1.68 3.79
C ASP A 328 7.50 -2.51 3.11
N ALA A 329 7.07 -3.43 2.24
CA ALA A 329 7.95 -4.33 1.52
C ALA A 329 8.84 -3.59 0.49
N GLU A 330 8.36 -2.50 -0.11
CA GLU A 330 9.14 -1.73 -1.09
C GLU A 330 10.22 -0.91 -0.40
N ALA A 331 9.93 -0.31 0.77
CA ALA A 331 10.94 0.34 1.59
C ALA A 331 12.00 -0.67 2.05
N ALA A 332 11.60 -1.84 2.56
CA ALA A 332 12.54 -2.89 2.95
C ALA A 332 13.40 -3.37 1.77
N LYS A 333 12.81 -3.53 0.58
CA LYS A 333 13.54 -3.87 -0.65
C LYS A 333 14.56 -2.79 -1.02
N GLY A 334 14.19 -1.51 -0.99
CA GLY A 334 15.10 -0.40 -1.30
C GLY A 334 16.31 -0.31 -0.38
N ILE A 335 16.20 -0.87 0.84
CA ILE A 335 17.32 -1.03 1.77
C ILE A 335 18.17 -2.24 1.40
N LEU A 336 17.55 -3.39 1.15
CA LEU A 336 18.23 -4.67 0.95
C LEU A 336 18.87 -4.82 -0.44
N GLU A 337 18.26 -4.25 -1.48
CA GLU A 337 18.71 -4.34 -2.87
C GLU A 337 20.18 -3.92 -3.07
N PRO A 338 20.63 -2.73 -2.63
CA PRO A 338 22.04 -2.35 -2.75
C PRO A 338 22.98 -3.23 -1.90
N MET A 339 22.50 -3.77 -0.78
CA MET A 339 23.31 -4.64 0.10
C MET A 339 23.48 -6.06 -0.46
N LEU A 340 22.50 -6.51 -1.26
CA LEU A 340 22.46 -7.85 -1.86
C LEU A 340 22.86 -7.85 -3.34
N ALA A 341 23.12 -6.69 -3.93
CA ALA A 341 23.42 -6.53 -5.36
C ALA A 341 24.59 -7.40 -5.82
N GLU A 342 25.65 -7.53 -5.03
CA GLU A 342 26.83 -8.37 -5.34
C GLU A 342 26.53 -9.88 -5.34
N THR A 343 25.35 -10.29 -4.87
CA THR A 343 24.93 -11.69 -4.82
C THR A 343 24.05 -12.09 -6.00
N GLU A 344 23.56 -11.09 -6.76
CA GLU A 344 22.90 -11.32 -8.04
C GLU A 344 23.91 -11.35 -9.19
N GLN A 345 23.56 -12.06 -10.26
CA GLN A 345 24.38 -12.10 -11.46
C GLN A 345 23.46 -12.07 -12.68
N ASP A 346 23.72 -11.16 -13.61
CA ASP A 346 22.98 -11.14 -14.86
C ASP A 346 23.46 -12.29 -15.75
N GLY A 347 22.49 -13.03 -16.29
CA GLY A 347 22.75 -14.09 -17.25
C GLY A 347 23.19 -13.51 -18.58
N LYS A 348 24.15 -14.17 -19.23
CA LYS A 348 24.60 -13.85 -20.59
C LYS A 348 24.73 -15.14 -21.37
N ASP A 349 24.22 -15.15 -22.59
CA ASP A 349 24.40 -16.29 -23.47
C ASP A 349 25.85 -16.41 -23.93
N ALA A 350 26.25 -17.61 -24.32
CA ALA A 350 27.51 -17.81 -25.00
C ALA A 350 27.50 -17.04 -26.32
N THR A 351 28.65 -16.49 -26.69
CA THR A 351 28.80 -15.72 -27.93
C THR A 351 30.01 -16.22 -28.70
N PHE A 352 30.26 -15.64 -29.87
CA PHE A 352 31.44 -15.93 -30.67
C PHE A 352 32.24 -14.64 -30.86
N SER A 353 33.55 -14.75 -30.67
CA SER A 353 34.52 -13.72 -31.04
C SER A 353 35.26 -14.17 -32.29
N PHE A 354 35.38 -13.27 -33.26
CA PHE A 354 35.98 -13.53 -34.56
C PHE A 354 37.31 -12.80 -34.69
N SER A 355 38.37 -13.52 -35.07
CA SER A 355 39.69 -12.95 -35.33
C SER A 355 40.35 -13.61 -36.53
N GLY A 356 40.61 -12.83 -37.58
CA GLY A 356 41.10 -13.34 -38.85
C GLY A 356 40.11 -14.34 -39.46
N ASP A 357 40.52 -15.61 -39.54
CA ASP A 357 39.72 -16.72 -40.06
C ASP A 357 39.33 -17.74 -38.98
N THR A 358 39.44 -17.37 -37.69
CA THR A 358 39.11 -18.25 -36.55
C THR A 358 38.00 -17.67 -35.69
N ALA A 359 37.03 -18.51 -35.33
CA ALA A 359 36.00 -18.23 -34.33
C ALA A 359 36.36 -18.84 -32.98
N THR A 360 36.17 -18.08 -31.89
CA THR A 360 36.37 -18.54 -30.50
C THR A 360 35.08 -18.34 -29.70
N VAL A 361 34.69 -19.34 -28.91
CA VAL A 361 33.52 -19.22 -28.03
C VAL A 361 33.85 -18.31 -26.86
N VAL A 362 33.00 -17.31 -26.64
CA VAL A 362 32.94 -16.53 -25.40
C VAL A 362 31.95 -17.25 -24.48
N PRO A 363 32.37 -17.76 -23.31
CA PRO A 363 31.50 -18.56 -22.45
C PRO A 363 30.24 -17.82 -21.99
N ALA A 364 29.14 -18.56 -21.86
CA ALA A 364 27.93 -18.11 -21.22
C ALA A 364 28.16 -17.85 -19.73
N VAL A 365 27.38 -16.93 -19.18
CA VAL A 365 27.31 -16.62 -17.75
C VAL A 365 25.92 -16.99 -17.25
N LYS A 366 25.84 -17.87 -16.25
CA LYS A 366 24.55 -18.19 -15.63
C LYS A 366 24.00 -16.99 -14.87
N GLY A 367 22.73 -16.69 -15.10
CA GLY A 367 22.04 -15.64 -14.36
C GLY A 367 21.44 -16.17 -13.06
N ARG A 368 21.34 -15.30 -12.06
CA ARG A 368 20.54 -15.53 -10.86
C ARG A 368 19.98 -14.22 -10.32
N LYS A 369 18.73 -14.26 -9.87
CA LYS A 369 18.03 -13.12 -9.25
C LYS A 369 17.38 -13.55 -7.95
N ILE A 370 17.27 -12.64 -6.99
CA ILE A 370 16.69 -12.90 -5.68
C ILE A 370 15.18 -13.10 -5.80
N GLU A 371 14.66 -14.06 -5.04
CA GLU A 371 13.22 -14.26 -4.84
C GLU A 371 12.68 -13.24 -3.83
N TRP A 372 12.51 -11.98 -4.27
CA TRP A 372 12.11 -10.87 -3.41
C TRP A 372 10.77 -11.11 -2.69
N GLY A 373 9.76 -11.67 -3.38
CA GLY A 373 8.43 -11.90 -2.81
C GLY A 373 8.47 -12.79 -1.55
N PRO A 374 8.95 -14.05 -1.64
CA PRO A 374 9.12 -14.92 -0.49
C PRO A 374 10.01 -14.33 0.61
N LEU A 375 11.10 -13.66 0.25
CA LEU A 375 12.02 -13.06 1.23
C LEU A 375 11.33 -11.97 2.05
N LEU A 376 10.68 -11.01 1.39
CA LEU A 376 10.00 -9.89 2.04
C LEU A 376 8.74 -10.34 2.77
N GLY A 377 8.03 -11.36 2.27
CA GLY A 377 6.86 -11.93 2.93
C GLY A 377 7.19 -12.63 4.26
N ALA A 378 8.39 -13.18 4.41
CA ALA A 378 8.84 -13.84 5.64
C ALA A 378 9.46 -12.87 6.66
N LEU A 379 9.85 -11.65 6.24
CA LEU A 379 10.59 -10.70 7.07
C LEU A 379 9.82 -10.20 8.31
N PRO A 380 8.50 -9.87 8.25
CA PRO A 380 7.73 -9.43 9.41
C PRO A 380 7.75 -10.44 10.57
N GLY A 381 7.58 -11.73 10.25
CA GLY A 381 7.63 -12.79 11.25
C GLY A 381 9.02 -12.96 11.86
N GLN A 382 10.09 -12.66 11.12
CA GLN A 382 11.44 -12.72 11.64
C GLN A 382 11.81 -11.50 12.50
N LEU A 383 11.24 -10.33 12.21
CA LEU A 383 11.41 -9.12 13.01
C LEU A 383 10.85 -9.31 14.43
N THR A 384 9.71 -10.00 14.60
CA THR A 384 9.11 -10.20 15.93
C THR A 384 9.66 -11.42 16.69
N ASP A 385 10.49 -12.24 16.07
CA ASP A 385 11.09 -13.45 16.66
C ASP A 385 12.29 -13.10 17.57
N ALA A 386 12.02 -12.51 18.74
CA ALA A 386 13.06 -12.09 19.70
C ALA A 386 13.83 -13.26 20.34
N ASP A 387 13.20 -14.42 20.47
CA ASP A 387 13.77 -15.60 21.12
C ASP A 387 14.44 -16.58 20.14
N GLY A 388 14.12 -16.46 18.84
CA GLY A 388 14.73 -17.24 17.78
C GLY A 388 16.05 -16.67 17.24
N PRO A 389 16.66 -17.36 16.27
CA PRO A 389 17.99 -17.03 15.77
C PRO A 389 18.07 -15.75 14.90
N ARG A 390 16.94 -15.15 14.48
CA ARG A 390 16.88 -13.97 13.59
C ARG A 390 17.75 -14.09 12.34
N VAL A 391 17.69 -15.26 11.71
CA VAL A 391 18.40 -15.51 10.46
C VAL A 391 17.44 -15.93 9.36
N MET A 392 17.61 -15.38 8.15
CA MET A 392 16.80 -15.70 6.98
C MET A 392 17.66 -16.15 5.80
N PRO A 393 17.27 -17.19 5.06
CA PRO A 393 17.90 -17.50 3.78
C PRO A 393 17.50 -16.48 2.72
N VAL A 394 18.45 -16.09 1.88
CA VAL A 394 18.15 -15.46 0.60
C VAL A 394 18.09 -16.54 -0.47
N ASN A 395 16.94 -16.66 -1.12
CA ASN A 395 16.72 -17.60 -2.21
C ASN A 395 16.84 -16.89 -3.57
N TYR A 396 17.16 -17.67 -4.59
CA TYR A 396 17.44 -17.17 -5.92
C TYR A 396 16.74 -18.04 -6.97
N VAL A 397 16.28 -17.38 -8.02
CA VAL A 397 15.86 -18.03 -9.27
C VAL A 397 17.04 -17.98 -10.23
N GLY A 398 17.53 -19.15 -10.63
CA GLY A 398 18.50 -19.27 -11.71
C GLY A 398 17.84 -19.01 -13.06
N ARG A 399 18.57 -18.32 -13.95
CA ARG A 399 18.24 -18.20 -15.37
C ARG A 399 19.37 -18.82 -16.16
N ASP A 400 19.11 -19.98 -16.73
CA ASP A 400 20.04 -20.61 -17.65
C ASP A 400 20.13 -19.78 -18.95
N PRO A 401 21.32 -19.71 -19.56
CA PRO A 401 21.51 -19.05 -20.85
C PRO A 401 20.70 -19.77 -21.94
N GLU A 402 20.20 -19.00 -22.91
CA GLU A 402 19.50 -19.53 -24.10
C GLU A 402 20.46 -20.31 -25.00
N LEU A 403 21.73 -19.87 -25.07
CA LEU A 403 22.82 -20.63 -25.66
C LEU A 403 23.90 -20.89 -24.60
N SER A 404 24.04 -22.14 -24.17
CA SER A 404 25.08 -22.52 -23.22
C SER A 404 26.47 -22.59 -23.86
N THR A 405 27.52 -22.48 -23.04
CA THR A 405 28.91 -22.66 -23.50
C THR A 405 29.11 -24.02 -24.17
N GLU A 406 28.53 -25.08 -23.60
CA GLU A 406 28.66 -26.44 -24.12
C GLU A 406 27.98 -26.59 -25.50
N GLU A 407 26.81 -25.97 -25.67
CA GLU A 407 26.11 -25.96 -26.97
C GLU A 407 26.89 -25.15 -28.01
N ALA A 408 27.41 -23.97 -27.64
CA ALA A 408 28.22 -23.13 -28.53
C ALA A 408 29.50 -23.85 -29.00
N GLU A 409 30.18 -24.58 -28.10
CA GLU A 409 31.36 -25.39 -28.44
C GLU A 409 31.02 -26.57 -29.37
N LYS A 410 29.88 -27.22 -29.15
CA LYS A 410 29.39 -28.31 -30.02
C LYS A 410 28.81 -27.81 -31.35
N ALA A 411 28.47 -26.52 -31.46
CA ALA A 411 27.85 -25.93 -32.64
C ALA A 411 28.75 -25.94 -33.88
N GLY A 412 30.07 -26.07 -33.71
CA GLY A 412 31.01 -26.25 -34.83
C GLY A 412 31.30 -24.98 -35.63
N VAL A 413 31.15 -23.80 -35.05
CA VAL A 413 31.48 -22.52 -35.70
C VAL A 413 32.99 -22.31 -35.61
N ARG A 414 33.71 -22.40 -36.74
CA ARG A 414 35.20 -22.43 -36.74
C ARG A 414 35.83 -21.42 -37.68
N SER A 415 35.30 -21.29 -38.88
CA SER A 415 35.91 -20.52 -39.98
C SER A 415 34.82 -19.91 -40.85
N PRO A 416 35.13 -18.88 -41.64
CA PRO A 416 34.14 -18.31 -42.54
C PRO A 416 33.78 -19.26 -43.67
N VAL A 417 32.49 -19.33 -43.97
CA VAL A 417 31.92 -20.17 -45.01
C VAL A 417 31.27 -19.36 -46.14
N GLY A 418 30.98 -18.08 -45.90
CA GLY A 418 30.54 -17.14 -46.95
C GLY A 418 30.78 -15.70 -46.50
N GLU A 419 31.12 -14.81 -47.44
CA GLU A 419 31.42 -13.41 -47.13
C GLU A 419 31.09 -12.53 -48.34
N PHE A 420 30.38 -11.43 -48.12
CA PHE A 420 30.13 -10.49 -49.21
C PHE A 420 30.15 -9.04 -48.72
N THR A 421 30.77 -8.17 -49.52
CA THR A 421 30.87 -6.74 -49.28
C THR A 421 30.16 -5.97 -50.40
N VAL A 422 29.29 -5.05 -50.01
CA VAL A 422 28.64 -4.09 -50.91
C VAL A 422 29.27 -2.72 -50.66
N ALA A 423 29.74 -2.06 -51.70
CA ALA A 423 30.42 -0.76 -51.65
C ALA A 423 29.45 0.43 -51.50
N VAL A 424 28.53 0.32 -50.54
CA VAL A 424 27.58 1.37 -50.16
C VAL A 424 27.77 1.66 -48.68
N GLY A 425 27.88 2.95 -48.33
CA GLY A 425 27.99 3.38 -46.94
C GLY A 425 26.73 3.06 -46.12
N ALA A 426 26.91 2.64 -44.88
CA ALA A 426 25.82 2.32 -43.97
C ALA A 426 25.27 3.58 -43.28
N ASN A 427 24.06 4.00 -43.67
CA ASN A 427 23.28 5.03 -42.98
C ASN A 427 22.68 4.52 -41.65
N GLY A 428 21.91 5.36 -40.95
CA GLY A 428 21.30 5.00 -39.65
C GLY A 428 20.41 3.75 -39.69
N THR A 429 19.59 3.59 -40.74
CA THR A 429 18.75 2.40 -40.95
C THR A 429 19.61 1.15 -41.08
N ALA A 430 20.61 1.18 -41.96
CA ALA A 430 21.50 0.06 -42.21
C ALA A 430 22.33 -0.29 -40.97
N GLN A 431 22.82 0.71 -40.22
CA GLN A 431 23.55 0.49 -38.97
C GLN A 431 22.68 -0.23 -37.94
N SER A 432 21.40 0.13 -37.82
CA SER A 432 20.46 -0.58 -36.95
C SER A 432 20.24 -2.03 -37.39
N MET A 433 20.13 -2.29 -38.70
CA MET A 433 19.98 -3.65 -39.22
C MET A 433 21.23 -4.50 -38.97
N ILE A 434 22.42 -3.92 -39.19
CA ILE A 434 23.72 -4.57 -38.94
C ILE A 434 23.86 -4.93 -37.47
N ALA A 435 23.51 -4.03 -36.56
CA ALA A 435 23.56 -4.29 -35.12
C ALA A 435 22.66 -5.45 -34.69
N SER A 436 21.46 -5.57 -35.27
CA SER A 436 20.57 -6.71 -35.00
C SER A 436 21.08 -8.02 -35.61
N LEU A 437 21.72 -7.96 -36.79
CA LEU A 437 22.27 -9.12 -37.50
C LEU A 437 23.54 -9.69 -36.85
N ALA A 438 24.39 -8.82 -36.30
CA ALA A 438 25.66 -9.24 -35.72
C ALA A 438 25.46 -10.19 -34.54
N GLY A 439 26.09 -11.36 -34.59
CA GLY A 439 26.01 -12.39 -33.55
C GLY A 439 24.82 -13.34 -33.68
N GLN A 440 23.97 -13.23 -34.70
CA GLN A 440 22.82 -14.11 -34.87
C GLN A 440 23.26 -15.57 -35.06
N PHE A 441 22.84 -16.43 -34.14
CA PHE A 441 23.11 -17.86 -34.13
C PHE A 441 21.98 -18.62 -34.84
N ILE A 442 22.34 -19.40 -35.86
CA ILE A 442 21.39 -20.18 -36.67
C ILE A 442 21.76 -21.66 -36.53
N PRO A 443 21.01 -22.42 -35.72
CA PRO A 443 21.29 -23.84 -35.52
C PRO A 443 21.29 -24.65 -36.83
N ALA A 444 21.91 -25.83 -36.79
CA ALA A 444 21.85 -26.78 -37.89
C ALA A 444 20.39 -27.20 -38.16
N GLY A 445 19.94 -27.09 -39.40
CA GLY A 445 18.59 -27.42 -39.85
C GLY A 445 17.59 -26.26 -39.84
N GLU A 446 17.88 -25.18 -39.12
CA GLU A 446 16.97 -24.04 -38.89
C GLU A 446 17.00 -23.00 -40.00
N SER A 447 15.95 -22.19 -40.06
CA SER A 447 15.80 -21.10 -41.04
C SER A 447 16.01 -19.72 -40.42
N PHE A 448 16.57 -18.81 -41.22
CA PHE A 448 16.78 -17.41 -40.89
C PHE A 448 15.89 -16.52 -41.77
N SER A 449 15.39 -15.40 -41.22
CA SER A 449 14.61 -14.38 -41.92
C SER A 449 15.03 -13.00 -41.48
N LEU A 450 15.52 -12.18 -42.43
CA LEU A 450 15.98 -10.81 -42.16
C LEU A 450 14.83 -9.93 -41.68
N SER A 451 13.68 -9.98 -42.36
CA SER A 451 12.53 -9.14 -42.05
C SER A 451 11.90 -9.44 -40.70
N SER A 452 11.98 -10.68 -40.21
CA SER A 452 11.54 -11.06 -38.86
C SER A 452 12.43 -10.43 -37.79
N LEU A 453 13.71 -10.22 -38.08
CA LEU A 453 14.69 -9.68 -37.16
C LEU A 453 14.76 -8.15 -37.17
N THR A 454 14.71 -7.53 -38.36
CA THR A 454 14.95 -6.09 -38.54
C THR A 454 13.73 -5.31 -39.03
N GLY A 455 12.65 -5.99 -39.42
CA GLY A 455 11.62 -5.40 -40.28
C GLY A 455 12.11 -5.18 -41.71
N THR A 456 11.25 -4.59 -42.55
CA THR A 456 11.55 -4.24 -43.94
C THR A 456 11.86 -2.76 -44.08
N ALA A 457 12.78 -2.40 -44.99
CA ALA A 457 13.05 -1.01 -45.36
C ALA A 457 12.89 -0.82 -46.88
N SER A 458 12.05 0.12 -47.28
CA SER A 458 11.79 0.42 -48.70
C SER A 458 12.43 1.75 -49.10
N GLY A 459 13.02 1.80 -50.30
CA GLY A 459 13.64 3.00 -50.85
C GLY A 459 14.96 3.42 -50.18
N ASP A 460 15.60 2.53 -49.42
CA ASP A 460 16.87 2.79 -48.74
C ASP A 460 17.99 1.93 -49.34
N THR A 461 18.87 2.56 -50.13
CA THR A 461 20.00 1.88 -50.78
C THR A 461 20.98 1.27 -49.77
N SER A 462 21.14 1.86 -48.57
CA SER A 462 22.01 1.30 -47.54
C SER A 462 21.39 0.05 -46.92
N ALA A 463 20.08 0.03 -46.72
CA ALA A 463 19.37 -1.17 -46.26
C ALA A 463 19.39 -2.28 -47.32
N ASP A 464 19.20 -1.93 -48.60
CA ASP A 464 19.36 -2.86 -49.72
C ASP A 464 20.79 -3.43 -49.78
N ALA A 465 21.81 -2.66 -49.39
CA ALA A 465 23.18 -3.14 -49.29
C ALA A 465 23.34 -4.22 -48.20
N VAL A 466 22.67 -4.07 -47.04
CA VAL A 466 22.62 -5.10 -45.99
C VAL A 466 21.93 -6.37 -46.50
N ALA A 467 20.76 -6.23 -47.12
CA ALA A 467 20.02 -7.35 -47.69
C ALA A 467 20.83 -8.08 -48.78
N THR A 468 21.49 -7.33 -49.66
CA THR A 468 22.35 -7.87 -50.72
C THR A 468 23.59 -8.57 -50.13
N ALA A 469 24.26 -7.98 -49.15
CA ALA A 469 25.41 -8.60 -48.50
C ALA A 469 25.02 -9.92 -47.81
N LEU A 470 23.92 -9.93 -47.05
CA LEU A 470 23.41 -11.13 -46.39
C LEU A 470 23.03 -12.23 -47.40
N PHE A 471 22.27 -11.88 -48.44
CA PHE A 471 21.86 -12.82 -49.47
C PHE A 471 23.08 -13.49 -50.12
N ASN A 472 24.12 -12.71 -50.44
CA ASN A 472 25.31 -13.23 -51.09
C ASN A 472 26.21 -14.03 -50.16
N ALA A 473 26.36 -13.62 -48.91
CA ALA A 473 27.07 -14.41 -47.90
C ALA A 473 26.38 -15.77 -47.68
N ALA A 474 25.04 -15.81 -47.63
CA ALA A 474 24.26 -17.04 -47.56
C ALA A 474 24.38 -17.90 -48.83
N LEU A 475 24.42 -17.28 -50.02
CA LEU A 475 24.65 -17.99 -51.27
C LEU A 475 25.99 -18.72 -51.25
N GLU A 476 27.06 -18.03 -50.84
CA GLU A 476 28.43 -18.52 -50.80
C GLU A 476 28.65 -19.57 -49.71
N ALA A 477 27.97 -19.44 -48.57
CA ALA A 477 27.94 -20.45 -47.51
C ALA A 477 27.21 -21.74 -47.91
N GLY A 478 26.58 -21.80 -49.08
CA GLY A 478 25.82 -22.97 -49.52
C GLY A 478 24.51 -23.17 -48.75
N ALA A 479 23.95 -22.11 -48.15
CA ALA A 479 22.66 -22.17 -47.48
C ALA A 479 21.55 -22.59 -48.45
N GLN A 480 20.49 -23.24 -47.96
CA GLN A 480 19.42 -23.83 -48.74
C GLN A 480 18.14 -23.00 -48.65
N ASP A 481 17.13 -23.31 -49.46
CA ASP A 481 15.81 -22.66 -49.44
C ASP A 481 15.90 -21.12 -49.46
N ILE A 482 16.87 -20.57 -50.20
CA ILE A 482 17.16 -19.13 -50.19
C ILE A 482 16.07 -18.38 -50.97
N SER A 483 15.49 -17.38 -50.33
CA SER A 483 14.53 -16.46 -50.93
C SER A 483 15.06 -15.04 -50.90
N ARG A 484 14.87 -14.32 -52.01
CA ARG A 484 15.13 -12.88 -52.12
C ARG A 484 14.17 -12.23 -53.10
N SER A 485 14.07 -10.91 -53.04
CA SER A 485 13.57 -10.08 -54.15
C SER A 485 14.67 -9.17 -54.65
N GLY A 486 14.83 -9.03 -55.97
CA GLY A 486 15.75 -8.06 -56.55
C GLY A 486 15.29 -6.62 -56.35
N ARG A 487 16.23 -5.68 -56.45
CA ARG A 487 16.00 -4.23 -56.34
C ARG A 487 15.24 -3.68 -57.54
N GLY A 488 15.41 -4.31 -58.71
CA GLY A 488 14.77 -3.90 -59.96
C GLY A 488 15.41 -2.70 -60.65
N VAL A 489 16.49 -2.17 -60.08
CA VAL A 489 17.32 -1.10 -60.64
C VAL A 489 18.77 -1.59 -60.68
N ASP A 490 19.43 -1.42 -61.82
CA ASP A 490 20.84 -1.79 -61.99
C ASP A 490 21.72 -0.68 -61.42
N ASP A 491 22.75 -1.05 -60.68
CA ASP A 491 23.66 -0.14 -59.99
C ASP A 491 25.02 -0.83 -59.85
N GLU A 492 26.11 -0.13 -60.18
CA GLU A 492 27.46 -0.70 -60.19
C GLU A 492 27.88 -1.28 -58.83
N ALA A 493 27.37 -0.74 -57.72
CA ALA A 493 27.69 -1.23 -56.39
C ALA A 493 27.06 -2.59 -56.08
N PHE A 494 26.09 -3.05 -56.89
CA PHE A 494 25.31 -4.26 -56.67
C PHE A 494 25.54 -5.26 -57.81
N PRO A 495 25.84 -6.53 -57.51
CA PRO A 495 26.10 -7.53 -58.54
C PRO A 495 24.81 -7.89 -59.30
N ALA A 496 24.79 -7.67 -60.61
CA ALA A 496 23.65 -7.99 -61.47
C ALA A 496 23.22 -9.47 -61.33
N GLY A 497 21.94 -9.71 -61.06
CA GLY A 497 21.33 -11.02 -60.80
C GLY A 497 21.55 -11.57 -59.38
N ARG A 498 22.35 -10.90 -58.55
CA ARG A 498 22.67 -11.25 -57.16
C ARG A 498 22.30 -10.13 -56.18
N ASP A 499 21.59 -9.11 -56.62
CA ASP A 499 21.06 -8.02 -55.81
C ASP A 499 19.82 -8.45 -55.01
N ALA A 500 19.66 -7.86 -53.82
CA ALA A 500 18.47 -8.03 -52.99
C ALA A 500 17.99 -6.68 -52.43
N THR A 501 16.68 -6.54 -52.27
CA THR A 501 16.09 -5.38 -51.60
C THR A 501 15.68 -5.70 -50.17
N ALA A 502 15.86 -4.74 -49.25
CA ALA A 502 15.38 -4.82 -47.88
C ALA A 502 13.87 -4.56 -47.74
N SER A 503 13.19 -4.23 -48.85
CA SER A 503 11.73 -4.01 -48.86
C SER A 503 10.93 -5.32 -48.75
N ARG A 504 11.61 -6.46 -48.91
CA ARG A 504 11.07 -7.81 -48.73
C ARG A 504 12.08 -8.67 -48.00
N ASP A 505 11.62 -9.83 -47.56
CA ASP A 505 12.45 -10.73 -46.79
C ASP A 505 13.61 -11.31 -47.61
N VAL A 506 14.77 -11.40 -46.95
CA VAL A 506 15.88 -12.28 -47.34
C VAL A 506 15.91 -13.39 -46.30
N SER A 507 15.63 -14.61 -46.75
CA SER A 507 15.59 -15.79 -45.89
C SER A 507 16.36 -16.94 -46.50
N PHE A 508 16.84 -17.83 -45.65
CA PHE A 508 17.54 -19.05 -46.03
C PHE A 508 17.45 -20.07 -44.91
N ARG A 509 17.79 -21.32 -45.22
CA ARG A 509 17.89 -22.42 -44.27
C ARG A 509 19.32 -22.91 -44.14
N ASN A 510 19.78 -23.08 -42.92
CA ASN A 510 21.06 -23.71 -42.64
C ASN A 510 20.92 -25.24 -42.73
N ALA A 511 21.22 -25.84 -43.89
CA ALA A 511 21.16 -27.30 -44.07
C ALA A 511 22.48 -28.03 -43.73
N GLN A 512 23.47 -27.32 -43.17
CA GLN A 512 24.76 -27.89 -42.77
C GLN A 512 24.63 -28.72 -41.50
N GLY A 513 25.63 -29.56 -41.22
CA GLY A 513 25.71 -30.31 -39.97
C GLY A 513 26.10 -29.47 -38.75
N THR A 514 26.51 -28.23 -38.97
CA THR A 514 26.96 -27.27 -37.96
C THR A 514 26.15 -25.98 -38.00
N ALA A 515 26.19 -25.20 -36.91
CA ALA A 515 25.51 -23.92 -36.84
C ALA A 515 26.21 -22.86 -37.71
N LEU A 516 25.44 -21.82 -38.06
CA LEU A 516 25.95 -20.60 -38.67
C LEU A 516 25.87 -19.44 -37.69
N VAL A 517 26.85 -18.54 -37.72
CA VAL A 517 26.79 -17.26 -37.02
C VAL A 517 27.02 -16.13 -37.99
N ILE A 518 26.16 -15.11 -37.92
CA ILE A 518 26.28 -13.92 -38.75
C ILE A 518 27.22 -12.92 -38.08
N ASP A 519 28.25 -12.50 -38.81
CA ASP A 519 29.12 -11.38 -38.48
C ASP A 519 28.86 -10.27 -39.51
N ALA A 520 28.28 -9.16 -39.06
CA ALA A 520 27.87 -8.06 -39.92
C ALA A 520 28.54 -6.77 -39.46
N SER A 521 29.07 -5.99 -40.41
CA SER A 521 29.71 -4.71 -40.14
C SER A 521 29.44 -3.70 -41.25
N GLY A 522 29.43 -2.41 -40.91
CA GLY A 522 29.22 -1.33 -41.88
C GLY A 522 29.94 -0.06 -41.47
N ASN A 523 30.47 0.64 -42.47
CA ASN A 523 31.14 1.93 -42.30
C ASN A 523 30.60 2.95 -43.32
N GLY A 524 31.22 4.13 -43.41
CA GLY A 524 30.77 5.19 -44.33
C GLY A 524 30.88 4.87 -45.82
N SER A 525 31.48 3.75 -46.21
CA SER A 525 31.73 3.36 -47.61
C SER A 525 31.28 1.94 -47.98
N SER A 526 31.06 1.04 -47.01
CA SER A 526 30.75 -0.36 -47.31
C SER A 526 29.96 -1.04 -46.20
N VAL A 527 29.17 -2.05 -46.60
CA VAL A 527 28.53 -3.03 -45.73
C VAL A 527 29.12 -4.41 -46.03
N THR A 528 29.53 -5.15 -45.00
CA THR A 528 30.04 -6.52 -45.12
C THR A 528 29.23 -7.46 -44.23
N VAL A 529 28.84 -8.60 -44.79
CA VAL A 529 28.24 -9.70 -44.03
C VAL A 529 29.07 -10.96 -44.27
N LYS A 530 29.42 -11.64 -43.18
CA LYS A 530 30.23 -12.85 -43.14
C LYS A 530 29.47 -13.91 -42.34
N LEU A 531 29.39 -15.12 -42.87
CA LEU A 531 28.81 -16.27 -42.20
C LEU A 531 29.92 -17.18 -41.72
N TRP A 532 29.91 -17.49 -40.43
CA TRP A 532 30.87 -18.37 -39.76
C TRP A 532 30.24 -19.74 -39.51
N GLY A 533 30.98 -20.82 -39.75
CA GLY A 533 30.50 -22.20 -39.60
C GLY A 533 31.63 -23.21 -39.73
N THR A 534 31.32 -24.45 -40.14
CA THR A 534 32.31 -25.40 -40.63
C THR A 534 32.17 -25.53 -42.16
N PRO A 535 33.25 -25.38 -42.94
CA PRO A 535 33.21 -25.58 -44.39
C PRO A 535 32.77 -26.99 -44.75
N GLU A 536 31.58 -27.11 -45.36
CA GLU A 536 31.00 -28.40 -45.79
C GLU A 536 30.67 -28.45 -47.29
N TYR A 537 30.63 -27.29 -47.96
CA TYR A 537 30.13 -27.16 -49.33
C TYR A 537 31.10 -26.42 -50.23
N ASP A 538 31.11 -26.80 -51.51
CA ASP A 538 31.70 -26.07 -52.61
C ASP A 538 30.58 -25.41 -53.43
N VAL A 539 30.68 -24.10 -53.65
CA VAL A 539 29.68 -23.32 -54.38
C VAL A 539 30.27 -22.78 -55.68
N ARG A 540 29.54 -22.96 -56.79
CA ARG A 540 29.91 -22.41 -58.10
C ARG A 540 28.75 -21.62 -58.69
N PHE A 541 29.07 -20.50 -59.33
CA PHE A 541 28.10 -19.63 -59.99
C PHE A 541 28.30 -19.62 -61.49
N SER A 542 27.20 -19.52 -62.23
CA SER A 542 27.19 -19.19 -63.65
C SER A 542 26.14 -18.13 -63.93
N THR A 543 26.51 -17.09 -64.65
CA THR A 543 25.64 -15.97 -64.99
C THR A 543 25.23 -16.07 -66.46
N SER A 544 23.94 -15.90 -66.75
CA SER A 544 23.44 -15.86 -68.13
C SER A 544 23.88 -14.56 -68.82
N PRO A 545 23.92 -14.54 -70.17
CA PRO A 545 23.87 -13.27 -70.90
C PRO A 545 22.64 -12.44 -70.48
N ARG A 546 22.72 -11.12 -70.70
CA ARG A 546 21.55 -10.24 -70.58
C ARG A 546 20.50 -10.62 -71.63
N THR A 547 19.24 -10.74 -71.22
CA THR A 547 18.10 -11.08 -72.07
C THR A 547 16.99 -10.04 -71.91
N ASP A 548 15.92 -10.11 -72.72
CA ASP A 548 14.77 -9.20 -72.64
C ASP A 548 15.17 -7.72 -72.59
N ILE A 549 16.03 -7.34 -73.53
CA ILE A 549 16.60 -5.99 -73.62
C ILE A 549 15.49 -5.02 -74.03
N ARG A 550 15.26 -4.01 -73.19
CA ARG A 550 14.25 -2.97 -73.35
C ARG A 550 14.96 -1.63 -73.44
N ARG A 551 14.78 -0.93 -74.56
CA ARG A 551 15.43 0.36 -74.80
C ARG A 551 14.83 1.46 -73.93
N PRO A 552 15.62 2.47 -73.54
CA PRO A 552 15.13 3.61 -72.78
C PRO A 552 14.25 4.51 -73.64
N ASP A 553 13.25 5.14 -73.00
CA ASP A 553 12.51 6.22 -73.62
C ASP A 553 13.32 7.53 -73.55
N VAL A 554 12.94 8.53 -74.34
CA VAL A 554 13.59 9.85 -74.34
C VAL A 554 12.73 10.84 -73.57
N ARG A 555 13.26 11.34 -72.46
CA ARG A 555 12.66 12.39 -71.65
C ARG A 555 13.25 13.75 -72.01
N VAL A 556 12.42 14.62 -72.57
CA VAL A 556 12.80 16.01 -72.89
C VAL A 556 12.68 16.86 -71.63
N VAL A 557 13.77 17.54 -71.24
CA VAL A 557 13.82 18.41 -70.07
C VAL A 557 14.24 19.82 -70.51
N THR A 558 13.43 20.81 -70.14
CA THR A 558 13.61 22.22 -70.53
C THR A 558 14.05 23.14 -69.40
N SER A 559 14.31 22.58 -68.21
CA SER A 559 14.76 23.35 -67.06
C SER A 559 16.21 23.78 -67.19
N GLU A 560 16.51 24.98 -66.70
CA GLU A 560 17.88 25.48 -66.56
C GLU A 560 18.71 24.52 -65.68
N GLY A 561 19.93 24.18 -66.11
CA GLY A 561 20.78 23.20 -65.42
C GLY A 561 20.58 21.73 -65.82
N CYS A 562 19.82 21.43 -66.87
CA CYS A 562 19.67 20.06 -67.39
C CYS A 562 21.02 19.46 -67.82
N THR A 563 21.30 18.22 -67.40
CA THR A 563 22.46 17.43 -67.85
C THR A 563 21.99 16.31 -68.78
N PRO A 564 22.44 16.26 -70.04
CA PRO A 564 22.01 15.24 -70.97
C PRO A 564 22.59 13.87 -70.57
N SER A 565 21.79 12.83 -70.73
CA SER A 565 22.19 11.44 -70.45
C SER A 565 21.68 10.54 -71.58
N PRO A 566 22.48 9.59 -72.08
CA PRO A 566 22.05 8.68 -73.14
C PRO A 566 21.02 7.64 -72.68
N GLY A 567 20.76 7.54 -71.37
CA GLY A 567 19.94 6.47 -70.80
C GLY A 567 20.65 5.11 -70.80
N GLU A 568 20.01 4.11 -70.22
CA GLU A 568 20.51 2.74 -70.13
C GLU A 568 19.40 1.74 -70.49
N ASP A 569 19.79 0.68 -71.22
CA ASP A 569 18.87 -0.40 -71.57
C ASP A 569 18.48 -1.21 -70.32
N GLY A 570 17.18 -1.47 -70.15
CA GLY A 570 16.67 -2.43 -69.19
C GLY A 570 16.89 -3.85 -69.71
N TYR A 571 17.03 -4.81 -68.81
CA TYR A 571 17.28 -6.21 -69.19
C TYR A 571 16.86 -7.18 -68.08
N SER A 572 16.82 -8.46 -68.40
CA SER A 572 16.72 -9.56 -67.45
C SER A 572 18.02 -10.36 -67.43
N ILE A 573 18.39 -10.87 -66.27
CA ILE A 573 19.59 -11.71 -66.08
C ILE A 573 19.29 -12.80 -65.08
N SER A 574 19.87 -13.97 -65.28
CA SER A 574 19.74 -15.10 -64.35
C SER A 574 21.11 -15.57 -63.87
N VAL A 575 21.20 -15.88 -62.58
CA VAL A 575 22.38 -16.46 -61.95
C VAL A 575 22.00 -17.81 -61.40
N THR A 576 22.71 -18.84 -61.86
CA THR A 576 22.56 -20.20 -61.37
C THR A 576 23.70 -20.52 -60.42
N ARG A 577 23.35 -20.95 -59.21
CA ARG A 577 24.25 -21.48 -58.18
C ARG A 577 24.16 -22.99 -58.18
N VAL A 578 25.31 -23.66 -58.15
CA VAL A 578 25.41 -25.11 -57.91
C VAL A 578 26.18 -25.31 -56.61
N VAL A 579 25.58 -26.05 -55.68
CA VAL A 579 26.18 -26.41 -54.40
C VAL A 579 26.51 -27.90 -54.40
N THR A 580 27.74 -28.25 -54.08
CA THR A 580 28.21 -29.64 -53.99
C THR A 580 28.80 -29.94 -52.62
N ARG A 581 28.65 -31.18 -52.14
CA ARG A 581 29.34 -31.72 -50.98
C ARG A 581 30.20 -32.88 -51.48
N GLY A 582 31.50 -32.64 -51.70
CA GLY A 582 32.34 -33.59 -52.42
C GLY A 582 31.85 -33.75 -53.87
N GLU A 583 31.56 -34.98 -54.29
CA GLU A 583 31.05 -35.26 -55.65
C GLU A 583 29.52 -35.12 -55.77
N ASP A 584 28.80 -35.06 -54.63
CA ASP A 584 27.35 -35.04 -54.61
C ASP A 584 26.81 -33.62 -54.83
N ARG A 585 25.91 -33.47 -55.80
CA ARG A 585 25.16 -32.21 -56.00
C ARG A 585 24.06 -32.09 -54.95
N VAL A 586 24.19 -31.09 -54.09
CA VAL A 586 23.23 -30.80 -53.02
C VAL A 586 22.07 -29.97 -53.55
N SER A 587 22.35 -28.89 -54.29
CA SER A 587 21.32 -28.00 -54.81
C SER A 587 21.69 -27.34 -56.14
N SER A 588 20.67 -26.77 -56.78
CA SER A 588 20.77 -26.01 -58.02
C SER A 588 19.73 -24.91 -58.04
N ASP A 589 20.16 -23.69 -57.81
CA ASP A 589 19.24 -22.57 -57.61
C ASP A 589 19.45 -21.56 -58.72
N THR A 590 18.37 -21.12 -59.36
CA THR A 590 18.43 -20.06 -60.38
C THR A 590 17.65 -18.86 -59.90
N PHE A 591 18.33 -17.73 -59.79
CA PHE A 591 17.75 -16.45 -59.40
C PHE A 591 17.71 -15.52 -60.60
N SER A 592 16.54 -14.95 -60.88
CA SER A 592 16.37 -13.99 -61.97
C SER A 592 16.11 -12.60 -61.42
N SER A 593 16.81 -11.60 -61.96
CA SER A 593 16.54 -10.18 -61.72
C SER A 593 16.17 -9.51 -63.04
N THR A 594 15.22 -8.58 -62.98
CA THR A 594 14.76 -7.77 -64.11
C THR A 594 14.95 -6.30 -63.74
N TYR A 595 15.72 -5.58 -64.54
CA TYR A 595 16.04 -4.17 -64.34
C TYR A 595 15.26 -3.30 -65.32
N ALA A 596 14.68 -2.21 -64.84
CA ALA A 596 14.02 -1.23 -65.70
C ALA A 596 15.06 -0.43 -66.52
N PRO A 597 14.73 0.00 -67.76
CA PRO A 597 15.57 0.95 -68.48
C PRO A 597 15.61 2.30 -67.76
N VAL A 598 16.71 3.04 -67.95
CA VAL A 598 16.86 4.42 -67.48
C VAL A 598 16.69 5.34 -68.67
N ASP A 599 15.67 6.19 -68.66
CA ASP A 599 15.37 7.09 -69.78
C ASP A 599 16.56 7.98 -70.18
N ALA A 600 16.72 8.19 -71.47
CA ALA A 600 17.62 9.20 -72.00
C ALA A 600 17.09 10.59 -71.66
N VAL A 601 17.97 11.50 -71.25
CA VAL A 601 17.62 12.90 -70.98
C VAL A 601 18.09 13.76 -72.14
N ASP A 602 17.13 14.31 -72.87
CA ASP A 602 17.35 15.30 -73.94
C ASP A 602 17.10 16.71 -73.39
N CYS A 603 18.18 17.46 -73.19
CA CYS A 603 18.12 18.82 -72.68
C CYS A 603 17.83 19.80 -73.82
N ARG A 604 16.67 20.45 -73.76
CA ARG A 604 16.29 21.50 -74.71
C ARG A 604 16.21 22.86 -74.02
N PRO A 605 16.51 23.97 -74.70
CA PRO A 605 16.22 25.29 -74.15
C PRO A 605 14.71 25.40 -73.85
N PRO A 606 14.30 26.08 -72.77
CA PRO A 606 12.91 26.47 -72.63
C PRO A 606 12.54 27.31 -73.86
N GLU A 607 11.46 26.95 -74.55
CA GLU A 607 11.02 27.71 -75.72
C GLU A 607 10.84 29.18 -75.33
N ALA A 608 11.59 30.06 -75.99
CA ALA A 608 11.39 31.49 -75.87
C ALA A 608 9.96 31.79 -76.35
N ARG A 609 9.13 32.37 -75.48
CA ARG A 609 7.89 32.99 -75.95
C ARG A 609 8.31 34.08 -76.94
N PRO A 610 7.68 34.19 -78.12
CA PRO A 610 8.05 35.22 -79.08
C PRO A 610 7.95 36.60 -78.42
N ASP A 611 9.04 37.36 -78.44
CA ASP A 611 9.06 38.76 -78.06
C ASP A 611 8.24 39.55 -79.09
N GLU A 612 7.01 39.93 -78.72
CA GLU A 612 6.25 40.93 -79.45
C GLU A 612 6.85 42.31 -79.20
N GLU A 613 7.57 42.85 -80.19
CA GLU A 613 7.81 44.29 -80.29
C GLU A 613 7.58 44.71 -81.75
N GLY A 614 6.41 45.29 -82.05
CA GLY A 614 6.22 45.95 -83.34
C GLY A 614 4.83 46.19 -83.90
N ASP A 615 3.73 46.20 -83.13
CA ASP A 615 2.64 47.17 -83.41
C ASP A 615 1.77 47.37 -82.17
N ARG A 616 1.76 48.59 -81.62
CA ARG A 616 0.72 49.03 -80.67
C ARG A 616 -0.09 50.12 -81.34
N PRO A 617 -1.41 50.00 -81.31
CA PRO A 617 -2.23 51.15 -80.98
C PRO A 617 -3.23 50.83 -79.86
N GLY A 618 -3.06 51.56 -78.75
CA GLY A 618 -4.13 52.01 -77.86
C GLY A 618 -4.76 50.99 -76.91
N SER A 619 -4.62 51.22 -75.60
CA SER A 619 -5.51 50.64 -74.58
C SER A 619 -6.99 50.78 -74.97
N PRO A 620 -7.77 49.73 -74.70
CA PRO A 620 -9.02 49.92 -73.98
C PRO A 620 -9.04 49.10 -72.69
N GLU A 621 -9.58 49.77 -71.68
CA GLU A 621 -10.16 49.32 -70.41
C GLU A 621 -10.09 47.83 -70.07
N GLY A 622 -9.57 47.57 -68.87
CA GLY A 622 -9.55 46.25 -68.26
C GLY A 622 -10.95 45.65 -68.10
N PRO A 623 -11.05 44.31 -68.10
CA PRO A 623 -12.28 43.64 -67.70
C PRO A 623 -12.56 43.95 -66.22
N PRO A 624 -13.84 44.07 -65.83
CA PRO A 624 -14.20 44.36 -64.45
C PRO A 624 -13.68 43.27 -63.50
N PRO A 625 -13.39 43.60 -62.23
CA PRO A 625 -13.03 42.60 -61.25
C PRO A 625 -14.19 41.60 -61.05
N LEU A 626 -13.84 40.32 -60.95
CA LEU A 626 -14.75 39.26 -60.52
C LEU A 626 -15.23 39.55 -59.10
N GLU A 627 -16.47 40.02 -58.97
CA GLU A 627 -17.21 39.99 -57.71
C GLU A 627 -17.74 38.56 -57.47
N ILE A 628 -17.18 37.88 -56.48
CA ILE A 628 -17.81 36.70 -55.85
C ILE A 628 -18.78 37.24 -54.80
N PRO A 629 -20.10 36.98 -54.86
CA PRO A 629 -21.03 37.44 -53.84
C PRO A 629 -20.67 36.82 -52.47
N GLY A 630 -20.24 37.66 -51.51
CA GLY A 630 -20.11 37.28 -50.09
C GLY A 630 -18.71 37.33 -49.45
N LEU A 631 -17.64 37.73 -50.14
CA LEU A 631 -16.32 37.85 -49.53
C LEU A 631 -15.63 39.18 -49.86
N PRO A 632 -15.26 40.02 -48.87
CA PRO A 632 -14.41 41.18 -49.11
C PRO A 632 -12.97 40.76 -49.46
N PRO A 633 -12.32 41.37 -50.47
CA PRO A 633 -10.97 41.01 -50.90
C PRO A 633 -9.88 41.50 -49.93
N ILE A 634 -8.96 40.59 -49.60
CA ILE A 634 -7.82 40.76 -48.69
C ILE A 634 -6.63 41.37 -49.45
N GLN A 635 -6.06 42.47 -48.95
CA GLN A 635 -4.78 43.04 -49.44
C GLN A 635 -3.61 42.46 -48.65
N LEU A 636 -2.64 41.82 -49.33
CA LEU A 636 -1.34 41.47 -48.75
C LEU A 636 -0.27 42.46 -49.29
N PRO A 637 0.44 43.20 -48.42
CA PRO A 637 1.45 44.17 -48.83
C PRO A 637 2.77 43.51 -49.27
N GLY A 638 3.40 44.07 -50.31
CA GLY A 638 4.67 43.62 -50.88
C GLY A 638 5.89 43.94 -49.99
N ILE A 639 6.86 43.03 -49.99
CA ILE A 639 8.14 43.16 -49.28
C ILE A 639 9.17 43.82 -50.21
N PRO A 640 9.83 44.93 -49.82
CA PRO A 640 10.81 45.63 -50.65
C PRO A 640 12.25 45.10 -50.46
N GLY A 641 13.05 45.09 -51.54
CA GLY A 641 14.51 45.35 -51.42
C GLY A 641 15.53 44.41 -52.10
N LEU A 642 15.47 44.17 -53.41
CA LEU A 642 16.63 43.65 -54.16
C LEU A 642 17.14 44.71 -55.17
N PRO A 643 18.40 45.19 -55.04
CA PRO A 643 19.01 46.11 -56.01
C PRO A 643 19.51 45.39 -57.28
N PRO A 644 19.67 46.12 -58.40
CA PRO A 644 19.86 45.54 -59.73
C PRO A 644 21.33 45.26 -60.07
N ILE A 645 21.60 44.20 -60.82
CA ILE A 645 22.91 43.96 -61.47
C ILE A 645 22.81 44.37 -62.95
N PRO A 646 23.73 45.22 -63.45
CA PRO A 646 23.70 45.73 -64.82
C PRO A 646 24.31 44.76 -65.85
N ARG A 647 23.57 44.64 -66.95
CA ARG A 647 23.87 44.23 -68.35
C ARG A 647 24.86 43.11 -68.62
#